data_AF-A0A2D6K5F2-F1
#
_entry.id   AF-A0A2D6K5F2-F1
#
_cell.length_a   1.000
_cell.length_b   1.000
_cell.length_c   1.000
_cell.angle_alpha   90.00
_cell.angle_beta   90.00
_cell.angle_gamma   90.00
#
_symmetry.space_group_name_H-M   'P 1'
#
loop_
_entity.id
_entity.type
_entity.pdbx_description
1 polymer ?
#
loop_
_entity_poly.entity_id
_entity_poly.type
_entity_poly.pdbx_seq_one_letter_code
_entity_poly.pdbx_strand_id
1 'polypeptide(L)'
;MKFKSIGILAVLLFLATISTALAADPTVTAIDSITFNEGMLGTFQVEAADADGDNITYQLENNAGVPDMEINSSTGLISWVPQAGQGDEQGITVRATDVDGNGNAIGSGTTEDFDVIVLPVLDVSRLRIGLSGQALVEYEEGNTTAAFKPGDVLTFEVTMTNKFTNQSHEIIQRDDVDPNIENVVLDTESQAATTDFPASAELNNFIELNGGLVSDRSLTASQSDVLTFDYQLPFDIVDGEYLTKFELSGDDQDVPSHSYESDLSFNLKIEQSSHEVHIFLAAFDDNEVSCQEKQNVQTLNVGLTNTGLDIEPVTIEVSIGNELVGTESFFLKQESAILPDDQIGITVDFDFSTVSGTQSYNIRAYRTLFPSIVYDTAIASVNVDDCGITLSNAQPVSNSITMSETDSQQFSIDVNTPENVLAQRWFVNDINQNVNGLVFDFPQPGANPGPGVHTVKVQVEAQDGTLVEHSWTVSITDRPTTTQFTIPDLSALDDQALATFENFFIENAHGKIQFTQAMNLNKAIDLDAEVIIQNGLVAINSANAQPLNAPATITLNTNVNTPLFKKSDAFTTDANAVNQDCAECTLVSNSNGVVVFTVPGFSTYKVVNQAPAGVQLPTRVEFPVGNRNTAVQANFSVTNDGSTDSLTNLRITSNAAAEYQVVFTPNALASLAPGASMNVQVTAQLPTNANGGLFDIGDITVASDQDTAIITQFFVNVRTGLEISQVEVDDKVSGKFKAGEENEVKVKVKNIFNLEIEDISIEVTLHDIDDNENLDQTSDEFDLKVNKDNEEDFTFDLPVDLDDDNYVLQVEVEGTDTNGALHKASFSRQVDVDRETHELIISDTTFPSTLSCNLQPTLYVEATNIGESDEDDVTYKVSSASLGVDQERVNIDIDKYSDSDNYRRIGFTLNLADAAVGTHNVLVEVFRDDQLEDSEQLEVTVNPCLTASTGSTTTSVSASDTIAQLDRLTGSAVAPTTVIESSFRETDGYMILLGMLVFLTLFAVLMGVVVMMIKRK
;
A
#
# COMPACT_ATOMS: atom_id res chain seq x y z
N MET A 1 93.24 62.55 -8.25
CA MET A 1 93.79 61.80 -7.09
C MET A 1 92.86 60.62 -6.80
N LYS A 2 93.31 59.54 -6.13
CA LYS A 2 92.48 58.34 -5.91
C LYS A 2 91.66 58.39 -4.60
N PHE A 3 90.63 57.55 -4.57
CA PHE A 3 89.97 56.89 -3.42
C PHE A 3 88.70 57.47 -2.77
N LYS A 4 87.82 56.48 -2.45
CA LYS A 4 86.66 56.46 -1.54
C LYS A 4 85.46 57.39 -1.82
N SER A 5 84.48 56.84 -2.54
CA SER A 5 83.12 56.68 -1.99
C SER A 5 82.38 55.52 -2.69
N ILE A 6 82.41 54.33 -2.07
CA ILE A 6 81.55 53.18 -2.36
C ILE A 6 81.13 52.67 -0.99
N GLY A 7 79.82 52.65 -0.69
CA GLY A 7 79.32 52.30 0.64
C GLY A 7 78.00 52.94 1.10
N ILE A 8 77.25 53.64 0.22
CA ILE A 8 75.92 54.17 0.54
C ILE A 8 74.85 53.63 -0.42
N LEU A 9 75.12 53.61 -1.74
CA LEU A 9 74.14 53.13 -2.72
C LEU A 9 73.85 51.62 -2.60
N ALA A 10 74.84 50.82 -2.19
CA ALA A 10 74.67 49.39 -1.93
C ALA A 10 73.99 49.06 -0.59
N VAL A 11 73.64 50.07 0.22
CA VAL A 11 72.85 49.90 1.45
C VAL A 11 71.39 50.27 1.18
N LEU A 12 71.12 51.34 0.43
CA LEU A 12 69.75 51.66 0.00
C LEU A 12 69.18 50.61 -0.97
N LEU A 13 70.00 50.03 -1.86
CA LEU A 13 69.52 48.96 -2.75
C LEU A 13 69.37 47.58 -2.08
N PHE A 14 69.80 47.44 -0.82
CA PHE A 14 69.61 46.22 0.00
C PHE A 14 68.51 46.41 1.08
N LEU A 15 67.95 47.63 1.16
CA LEU A 15 66.76 47.99 1.96
C LEU A 15 65.54 48.28 1.07
N ALA A 16 65.63 47.96 -0.22
CA ALA A 16 64.57 48.12 -1.23
C ALA A 16 64.24 46.81 -1.97
N THR A 17 64.74 45.67 -1.46
CA THR A 17 64.46 44.31 -1.95
C THR A 17 64.02 43.37 -0.81
N ILE A 18 63.44 43.94 0.25
CA ILE A 18 62.77 43.24 1.37
C ILE A 18 61.54 44.11 1.71
N SER A 19 60.50 44.05 0.88
CA SER A 19 59.24 44.81 1.08
C SER A 19 58.05 44.36 0.20
N THR A 20 58.16 43.29 -0.59
CA THR A 20 57.10 42.79 -1.50
C THR A 20 57.20 41.26 -1.70
N ALA A 21 57.48 40.53 -0.63
CA ALA A 21 57.49 39.06 -0.55
C ALA A 21 57.49 38.69 0.94
N LEU A 22 56.74 37.65 1.34
CA LEU A 22 56.36 37.35 2.73
C LEU A 22 55.38 38.38 3.32
N ALA A 23 54.23 38.48 2.68
CA ALA A 23 52.97 38.04 3.28
C ALA A 23 52.33 37.08 2.25
N ALA A 24 51.75 35.97 2.67
CA ALA A 24 50.99 35.07 1.81
C ALA A 24 49.51 35.23 2.13
N ASP A 25 48.65 35.46 1.13
CA ASP A 25 47.20 35.50 1.37
C ASP A 25 46.75 34.15 2.00
N PRO A 26 45.82 34.15 2.98
CA PRO A 26 45.50 32.97 3.78
C PRO A 26 44.75 31.95 2.94
N THR A 27 45.02 30.65 3.13
CA THR A 27 44.29 29.58 2.43
C THR A 27 43.04 29.19 3.21
N VAL A 28 41.87 29.29 2.58
CA VAL A 28 40.62 28.70 3.09
C VAL A 28 40.68 27.18 2.92
N THR A 29 40.15 26.42 3.88
CA THR A 29 39.92 24.98 3.73
C THR A 29 38.71 24.79 2.81
N ALA A 30 38.79 23.90 1.83
CA ALA A 30 37.69 23.66 0.90
C ALA A 30 36.40 23.27 1.63
N ILE A 31 35.26 23.75 1.12
CA ILE A 31 33.94 23.61 1.74
C ILE A 31 33.03 22.90 0.74
N ASP A 32 32.46 21.77 1.15
CA ASP A 32 31.46 21.03 0.38
C ASP A 32 30.06 21.66 0.54
N SER A 33 29.03 21.08 -0.08
CA SER A 33 27.66 21.53 0.15
C SER A 33 27.27 21.41 1.64
N ILE A 34 26.80 22.50 2.24
CA ILE A 34 26.41 22.54 3.67
C ILE A 34 24.90 22.56 3.82
N THR A 35 24.40 21.73 4.74
CA THR A 35 22.95 21.53 4.92
C THR A 35 22.41 22.26 6.14
N PHE A 36 21.31 22.98 5.95
CA PHE A 36 20.50 23.58 7.03
C PHE A 36 19.05 23.10 6.96
N ASN A 37 18.20 23.48 7.92
CA ASN A 37 16.78 23.14 7.94
C ASN A 37 15.97 24.43 8.12
N GLU A 38 14.80 24.53 7.49
CA GLU A 38 13.94 25.71 7.57
C GLU A 38 13.52 26.04 9.01
N GLY A 39 13.47 27.33 9.36
CA GLY A 39 13.12 27.81 10.70
C GLY A 39 14.17 27.55 11.80
N MET A 40 15.16 26.69 11.55
CA MET A 40 16.15 26.24 12.53
C MET A 40 17.48 26.98 12.40
N LEU A 41 18.12 27.32 13.52
CA LEU A 41 19.46 27.92 13.48
C LEU A 41 20.52 26.91 13.02
N GLY A 42 21.04 27.15 11.83
CA GLY A 42 22.28 26.61 11.34
C GLY A 42 23.51 27.39 11.83
N THR A 43 24.59 26.68 12.13
CA THR A 43 25.93 27.27 12.26
C THR A 43 26.96 26.41 11.54
N PHE A 44 27.92 27.04 10.87
CA PHE A 44 29.01 26.36 10.16
C PHE A 44 30.33 27.08 10.39
N GLN A 45 31.44 26.35 10.50
CA GLN A 45 32.74 26.92 10.85
C GLN A 45 33.67 26.96 9.62
N VAL A 46 33.79 28.12 8.99
CA VAL A 46 34.79 28.36 7.94
C VAL A 46 36.18 28.37 8.58
N GLU A 47 37.08 27.50 8.12
CA GLU A 47 38.47 27.49 8.55
C GLU A 47 39.38 28.06 7.46
N ALA A 48 40.30 28.94 7.86
CA ALA A 48 41.39 29.42 7.01
C ALA A 48 42.70 29.49 7.80
N ALA A 49 43.82 29.33 7.10
CA ALA A 49 45.16 29.32 7.67
C ALA A 49 46.13 30.22 6.87
N ASP A 50 46.89 31.07 7.57
CA ASP A 50 48.03 31.78 7.02
C ASP A 50 49.33 31.01 7.34
N ALA A 51 50.29 31.07 6.41
CA ALA A 51 51.61 30.47 6.50
C ALA A 51 52.67 31.37 7.18
N ASP A 52 52.50 32.70 7.20
CA ASP A 52 53.44 33.63 7.86
C ASP A 52 53.09 33.86 9.36
N GLY A 53 51.84 33.64 9.76
CA GLY A 53 51.32 33.66 11.14
C GLY A 53 50.59 34.93 11.55
N ASP A 54 50.08 35.71 10.61
CA ASP A 54 49.25 36.90 10.85
C ASP A 54 47.78 36.53 11.22
N ASN A 55 46.98 37.53 11.60
CA ASN A 55 45.57 37.32 11.97
C ASN A 55 44.69 37.35 10.71
N ILE A 56 43.68 36.50 10.65
CA ILE A 56 42.71 36.42 9.53
C ILE A 56 41.40 37.12 9.91
N THR A 57 40.76 37.80 8.96
CA THR A 57 39.35 38.21 8.99
C THR A 57 38.54 37.47 7.93
N TYR A 58 37.28 37.17 8.25
CA TYR A 58 36.34 36.46 7.38
C TYR A 58 35.21 37.38 6.90
N GLN A 59 34.68 37.13 5.71
CA GLN A 59 33.55 37.87 5.12
C GLN A 59 32.77 37.00 4.11
N LEU A 60 31.46 37.18 4.02
CA LEU A 60 30.63 36.70 2.90
C LEU A 60 30.68 37.72 1.74
N GLU A 61 30.94 37.26 0.52
CA GLU A 61 30.99 38.11 -0.68
C GLU A 61 29.77 37.94 -1.59
N ASN A 62 29.28 36.72 -1.73
CA ASN A 62 28.03 36.42 -2.40
C ASN A 62 27.11 35.67 -1.42
N ASN A 63 26.02 36.33 -1.03
CA ASN A 63 24.93 35.76 -0.24
C ASN A 63 23.55 36.09 -0.82
N ALA A 64 23.47 36.32 -2.15
CA ALA A 64 22.26 36.81 -2.79
C ALA A 64 21.06 35.84 -2.71
N GLY A 65 21.32 34.54 -2.58
CA GLY A 65 20.31 33.50 -2.34
C GLY A 65 20.01 33.20 -0.87
N VAL A 66 20.87 33.65 0.06
CA VAL A 66 20.75 33.40 1.51
C VAL A 66 20.67 34.72 2.30
N PRO A 67 19.53 35.44 2.22
CA PRO A 67 19.29 36.62 3.04
C PRO A 67 19.48 36.29 4.53
N ASP A 68 19.96 37.30 5.28
CA ASP A 68 20.20 37.27 6.72
C ASP A 68 21.18 36.17 7.24
N MET A 69 21.95 35.53 6.34
CA MET A 69 23.15 34.77 6.72
C MET A 69 24.27 35.72 7.17
N GLU A 70 24.75 35.56 8.41
CA GLU A 70 25.91 36.29 8.95
C GLU A 70 27.15 35.39 9.07
N ILE A 71 28.35 36.00 9.00
CA ILE A 71 29.61 35.35 9.37
C ILE A 71 30.37 36.19 10.40
N ASN A 72 30.83 35.54 11.48
CA ASN A 72 31.66 36.19 12.47
C ASN A 72 33.05 36.47 11.90
N SER A 73 33.31 37.72 11.55
CA SER A 73 34.55 38.15 10.91
C SER A 73 35.83 37.86 11.69
N SER A 74 35.74 37.57 13.00
CA SER A 74 36.88 37.23 13.84
C SER A 74 37.09 35.74 14.11
N THR A 75 36.12 34.88 13.75
CA THR A 75 36.21 33.42 14.00
C THR A 75 35.91 32.55 12.78
N GLY A 76 35.26 33.07 11.73
CA GLY A 76 34.80 32.26 10.58
C GLY A 76 33.48 31.51 10.82
N LEU A 77 32.84 31.69 11.97
CA LEU A 77 31.58 31.03 12.28
C LEU A 77 30.42 31.71 11.53
N ILE A 78 29.85 31.00 10.56
CA ILE A 78 28.58 31.32 9.90
C ILE A 78 27.43 31.00 10.86
N SER A 79 26.39 31.84 10.83
CA SER A 79 25.16 31.73 11.60
C SER A 79 23.98 32.12 10.70
N TRP A 80 22.99 31.24 10.53
CA TRP A 80 21.85 31.48 9.63
C TRP A 80 20.59 30.71 10.06
N VAL A 81 19.43 31.33 9.89
CA VAL A 81 18.12 30.69 10.01
C VAL A 81 17.47 30.76 8.62
N PRO A 82 17.38 29.65 7.86
CA PRO A 82 16.68 29.66 6.58
C PRO A 82 15.20 29.97 6.78
N GLN A 83 14.61 30.78 5.91
CA GLN A 83 13.17 30.97 5.85
C GLN A 83 12.51 29.78 5.13
N ALA A 84 11.19 29.64 5.25
CA ALA A 84 10.42 28.67 4.48
C ALA A 84 10.44 29.02 2.98
N GLY A 85 10.47 28.00 2.12
CA GLY A 85 10.58 28.15 0.67
C GLY A 85 11.99 28.51 0.20
N GLN A 86 13.03 28.05 0.90
CA GLN A 86 14.44 28.25 0.53
C GLN A 86 15.18 26.98 0.13
N GLY A 87 14.45 25.89 -0.19
CA GLY A 87 14.99 24.54 -0.45
C GLY A 87 16.06 24.42 -1.55
N ASP A 88 15.99 25.28 -2.57
CA ASP A 88 16.92 25.30 -3.73
C ASP A 88 18.40 25.41 -3.31
N GLU A 89 19.29 24.72 -4.03
CA GLU A 89 20.74 24.83 -3.86
C GLU A 89 21.26 26.25 -4.13
N GLN A 90 21.88 26.89 -3.12
CA GLN A 90 22.41 28.26 -3.21
C GLN A 90 23.94 28.31 -3.17
N GLY A 91 24.58 28.72 -4.27
CA GLY A 91 26.03 28.93 -4.33
C GLY A 91 26.52 30.20 -3.61
N ILE A 92 27.36 30.02 -2.58
CA ILE A 92 27.84 31.05 -1.64
C ILE A 92 29.36 31.24 -1.75
N THR A 93 29.81 32.50 -1.68
CA THR A 93 31.25 32.84 -1.67
C THR A 93 31.68 33.40 -0.31
N VAL A 94 32.69 32.80 0.32
CA VAL A 94 33.38 33.36 1.49
C VAL A 94 34.78 33.84 1.13
N ARG A 95 35.24 34.93 1.76
CA ARG A 95 36.63 35.43 1.67
C ARG A 95 37.30 35.41 3.04
N ALA A 96 38.54 34.90 3.09
CA ALA A 96 39.48 35.09 4.19
C ALA A 96 40.57 36.10 3.76
N THR A 97 40.97 37.02 4.64
CA THR A 97 41.99 38.05 4.35
C THR A 97 42.84 38.34 5.59
N ASP A 98 44.13 38.61 5.44
CA ASP A 98 45.00 38.98 6.57
C ASP A 98 44.65 40.37 7.12
N VAL A 99 44.91 40.61 8.41
CA VAL A 99 44.75 41.93 9.03
C VAL A 99 45.97 42.36 9.84
N ASP A 100 46.29 43.65 9.76
CA ASP A 100 47.34 44.27 10.57
C ASP A 100 47.01 44.24 12.07
N GLY A 101 48.00 44.56 12.91
CA GLY A 101 47.83 44.64 14.37
C GLY A 101 46.83 45.70 14.88
N ASN A 102 46.09 46.37 14.00
CA ASN A 102 44.98 47.28 14.29
C ASN A 102 43.65 46.85 13.63
N GLY A 103 43.61 45.72 12.91
CA GLY A 103 42.43 45.18 12.22
C GLY A 103 42.19 45.68 10.78
N ASN A 104 43.21 46.22 10.09
CA ASN A 104 43.09 46.67 8.70
C ASN A 104 43.54 45.56 7.74
N ALA A 105 42.75 45.27 6.70
CA ALA A 105 43.06 44.26 5.68
C ALA A 105 44.42 44.48 4.99
N ILE A 106 45.15 43.38 4.80
CA ILE A 106 46.40 43.25 4.05
C ILE A 106 46.16 42.22 2.92
N GLY A 107 46.78 42.41 1.76
CA GLY A 107 46.64 41.49 0.63
C GLY A 107 45.35 41.70 -0.19
N SER A 108 44.93 40.64 -0.88
CA SER A 108 43.63 40.54 -1.56
C SER A 108 42.71 39.52 -0.89
N GLY A 109 43.27 38.56 -0.14
CA GLY A 109 42.54 37.45 0.45
C GLY A 109 42.16 36.37 -0.56
N THR A 110 41.87 35.17 -0.05
CA THR A 110 41.43 34.00 -0.80
C THR A 110 39.93 33.84 -0.66
N THR A 111 39.26 33.42 -1.74
CA THR A 111 37.85 33.04 -1.74
C THR A 111 37.68 31.54 -1.89
N GLU A 112 36.63 31.01 -1.26
CA GLU A 112 36.10 29.67 -1.54
C GLU A 112 34.61 29.83 -1.90
N ASP A 113 34.18 29.09 -2.91
CA ASP A 113 32.78 28.99 -3.36
C ASP A 113 32.24 27.62 -2.94
N PHE A 114 31.05 27.56 -2.34
CA PHE A 114 30.40 26.33 -1.91
C PHE A 114 28.88 26.47 -1.89
N ASP A 115 28.16 25.36 -1.97
CA ASP A 115 26.71 25.36 -2.10
C ASP A 115 26.00 25.14 -0.76
N VAL A 116 24.78 25.64 -0.64
CA VAL A 116 23.95 25.54 0.56
C VAL A 116 22.64 24.87 0.21
N ILE A 117 22.35 23.77 0.90
CA ILE A 117 21.13 22.98 0.75
C ILE A 117 20.24 23.24 1.97
N VAL A 118 18.95 23.48 1.75
CA VAL A 118 17.98 23.70 2.84
C VAL A 118 16.97 22.56 2.82
N LEU A 119 16.89 21.80 3.92
CA LEU A 119 15.91 20.73 4.07
C LEU A 119 14.59 21.25 4.66
N PRO A 120 13.44 20.79 4.15
CA PRO A 120 12.15 21.20 4.67
C PRO A 120 11.93 20.61 6.07
N VAL A 121 11.35 21.41 6.96
CA VAL A 121 11.13 21.05 8.38
C VAL A 121 9.83 20.26 8.59
N LEU A 122 8.86 20.42 7.68
CA LEU A 122 7.73 19.51 7.48
C LEU A 122 8.11 18.52 6.37
N ASP A 123 7.78 17.23 6.50
CA ASP A 123 8.35 16.19 5.62
C ASP A 123 7.45 14.96 5.44
N VAL A 124 7.40 14.42 4.22
CA VAL A 124 6.79 13.12 3.87
C VAL A 124 7.77 11.99 4.23
N SER A 125 8.12 11.90 5.51
CA SER A 125 9.19 11.05 6.08
C SER A 125 9.11 9.54 5.82
N ARG A 126 8.01 9.02 5.24
CA ARG A 126 7.88 7.66 4.68
C ARG A 126 6.60 7.52 3.86
N LEU A 127 6.70 6.88 2.69
CA LEU A 127 5.58 6.37 1.90
C LEU A 127 5.53 4.83 1.95
N ARG A 128 4.34 4.24 2.09
CA ARG A 128 4.11 2.80 1.89
C ARG A 128 2.87 2.53 1.04
N ILE A 129 2.95 1.58 0.11
CA ILE A 129 1.86 1.23 -0.83
C ILE A 129 1.74 -0.30 -0.93
N GLY A 130 0.52 -0.80 -1.10
CA GLY A 130 0.23 -2.20 -1.43
C GLY A 130 -1.26 -2.44 -1.67
N LEU A 131 -1.64 -3.64 -2.09
CA LEU A 131 -3.06 -4.01 -2.27
C LEU A 131 -3.82 -3.97 -0.94
N SER A 132 -5.08 -3.50 -0.97
CA SER A 132 -5.90 -3.35 0.24
C SER A 132 -6.09 -4.66 0.98
N GLY A 133 -5.88 -4.62 2.30
CA GLY A 133 -5.86 -5.79 3.18
C GLY A 133 -4.61 -6.68 3.09
N GLN A 134 -3.61 -6.32 2.28
CA GLN A 134 -2.31 -7.02 2.20
C GLN A 134 -1.20 -6.28 2.98
N ALA A 135 0.06 -6.69 2.78
CA ALA A 135 1.22 -6.04 3.38
C ALA A 135 1.71 -4.89 2.49
N LEU A 136 1.95 -3.72 3.09
CA LEU A 136 2.45 -2.54 2.37
C LEU A 136 3.98 -2.59 2.25
N VAL A 137 4.48 -2.28 1.06
CA VAL A 137 5.92 -2.10 0.75
C VAL A 137 6.29 -0.63 0.96
N GLU A 138 7.52 -0.35 1.36
CA GLU A 138 8.03 0.98 1.70
C GLU A 138 8.81 1.55 0.49
N TYR A 139 8.56 2.82 0.14
CA TYR A 139 9.08 3.48 -1.06
C TYR A 139 9.72 4.83 -0.70
N GLU A 140 10.81 5.16 -1.40
CA GLU A 140 11.58 6.40 -1.26
C GLU A 140 11.43 7.28 -2.52
N GLU A 141 12.04 8.47 -2.52
CA GLU A 141 11.96 9.44 -3.64
C GLU A 141 12.43 8.84 -4.97
N GLY A 142 11.59 8.96 -6.00
CA GLY A 142 11.87 8.46 -7.35
C GLY A 142 11.72 6.94 -7.53
N ASN A 143 11.35 6.19 -6.48
CA ASN A 143 11.15 4.74 -6.61
C ASN A 143 9.94 4.41 -7.51
N THR A 144 10.07 3.35 -8.30
CA THR A 144 8.95 2.66 -8.94
C THR A 144 8.29 1.68 -7.96
N THR A 145 6.96 1.56 -8.01
CA THR A 145 6.24 0.53 -7.24
C THR A 145 6.35 -0.86 -7.84
N ALA A 146 6.08 -1.89 -7.03
CA ALA A 146 5.60 -3.15 -7.61
C ALA A 146 4.38 -2.89 -8.51
N ALA A 147 4.22 -3.66 -9.58
CA ALA A 147 3.13 -3.47 -10.52
C ALA A 147 1.76 -3.78 -9.91
N PHE A 148 0.78 -2.94 -10.27
CA PHE A 148 -0.63 -3.10 -9.94
C PHE A 148 -1.48 -3.17 -11.21
N LYS A 149 -2.74 -3.57 -11.10
CA LYS A 149 -3.63 -3.74 -12.26
C LYS A 149 -4.72 -2.67 -12.33
N PRO A 150 -5.26 -2.38 -13.54
CA PRO A 150 -6.47 -1.58 -13.66
C PRO A 150 -7.61 -2.17 -12.80
N GLY A 151 -8.25 -1.32 -11.99
CA GLY A 151 -9.30 -1.74 -11.05
C GLY A 151 -8.82 -2.24 -9.68
N ASP A 152 -7.51 -2.44 -9.44
CA ASP A 152 -7.00 -2.82 -8.10
C ASP A 152 -7.29 -1.72 -7.07
N VAL A 153 -7.52 -2.13 -5.81
CA VAL A 153 -7.67 -1.21 -4.67
C VAL A 153 -6.35 -1.19 -3.89
N LEU A 154 -5.66 -0.05 -3.93
CA LEU A 154 -4.37 0.18 -3.28
C LEU A 154 -4.58 0.88 -1.93
N THR A 155 -3.96 0.39 -0.85
CA THR A 155 -3.81 1.16 0.39
C THR A 155 -2.51 1.97 0.33
N PHE A 156 -2.63 3.28 0.47
CA PHE A 156 -1.53 4.20 0.72
C PHE A 156 -1.41 4.47 2.22
N GLU A 157 -0.19 4.41 2.76
CA GLU A 157 0.15 4.88 4.11
C GLU A 157 1.28 5.91 4.02
N VAL A 158 0.94 7.17 4.34
CA VAL A 158 1.85 8.32 4.24
C VAL A 158 2.17 8.81 5.65
N THR A 159 3.45 8.87 6.01
CA THR A 159 3.92 9.31 7.34
C THR A 159 4.49 10.71 7.25
N MET A 160 3.73 11.70 7.74
CA MET A 160 4.13 13.11 7.77
C MET A 160 4.85 13.41 9.10
N THR A 161 5.95 14.16 9.08
CA THR A 161 6.74 14.48 10.29
C THR A 161 7.06 15.96 10.38
N ASN A 162 6.88 16.54 11.58
CA ASN A 162 7.44 17.84 11.95
C ASN A 162 8.83 17.63 12.60
N LYS A 163 9.90 18.04 11.91
CA LYS A 163 11.30 17.94 12.34
C LYS A 163 11.73 18.99 13.37
N PHE A 164 10.89 19.99 13.70
CA PHE A 164 11.21 20.90 14.81
C PHE A 164 11.43 20.11 16.10
N THR A 165 12.25 20.67 16.98
CA THR A 165 12.40 20.20 18.37
C THR A 165 12.08 21.34 19.32
N ASN A 166 11.71 21.01 20.56
CA ASN A 166 11.46 21.97 21.65
C ASN A 166 12.69 22.83 22.05
N GLN A 167 13.78 22.80 21.28
CA GLN A 167 15.02 23.56 21.50
C GLN A 167 15.64 24.10 20.19
N SER A 168 15.03 23.88 19.00
CA SER A 168 15.66 24.21 17.71
C SER A 168 14.92 25.21 16.82
N HIS A 169 13.73 25.68 17.18
CA HIS A 169 13.08 26.80 16.49
C HIS A 169 13.69 28.13 16.98
N GLU A 170 14.27 28.96 16.10
CA GLU A 170 14.78 30.29 16.48
C GLU A 170 13.85 31.45 16.09
N ILE A 171 12.83 31.23 15.26
CA ILE A 171 11.85 32.28 14.90
C ILE A 171 10.73 32.41 15.96
N ILE A 172 11.01 31.99 17.20
CA ILE A 172 10.17 32.20 18.38
C ILE A 172 10.08 33.70 18.68
N GLN A 173 9.08 34.37 18.12
CA GLN A 173 8.73 35.76 18.50
C GLN A 173 8.02 35.83 19.86
N ARG A 174 7.74 34.67 20.49
CA ARG A 174 6.93 34.52 21.70
C ARG A 174 7.39 33.33 22.55
N ASP A 175 8.04 33.60 23.68
CA ASP A 175 8.45 32.61 24.70
C ASP A 175 7.28 31.81 25.36
N ASP A 176 6.06 31.85 24.81
CA ASP A 176 4.82 31.32 25.41
C ASP A 176 3.94 30.48 24.45
N VAL A 177 4.51 30.00 23.34
CA VAL A 177 3.89 29.06 22.39
C VAL A 177 4.88 27.91 22.13
N ASP A 178 4.37 26.71 21.87
CA ASP A 178 5.17 25.52 21.56
C ASP A 178 5.28 25.36 20.03
N PRO A 179 6.46 25.02 19.47
CA PRO A 179 6.65 24.88 18.02
C PRO A 179 5.72 23.81 17.43
N ASN A 180 4.73 24.28 16.66
CA ASN A 180 3.59 23.53 16.17
C ASN A 180 3.27 23.98 14.75
N ILE A 181 3.13 23.03 13.84
CA ILE A 181 2.69 23.27 12.46
C ILE A 181 1.21 22.90 12.41
N GLU A 182 0.35 23.86 12.09
CA GLU A 182 -1.10 23.68 11.92
C GLU A 182 -1.46 23.71 10.44
N ASN A 183 -2.72 23.41 10.10
CA ASN A 183 -3.20 23.37 8.73
C ASN A 183 -2.39 22.43 7.81
N VAL A 184 -1.85 21.32 8.35
CA VAL A 184 -0.95 20.42 7.61
C VAL A 184 -1.74 19.71 6.49
N VAL A 185 -1.60 20.15 5.24
CA VAL A 185 -2.31 19.62 4.08
C VAL A 185 -1.42 18.68 3.27
N LEU A 186 -1.94 17.49 2.95
CA LEU A 186 -1.40 16.62 1.90
C LEU A 186 -2.31 16.73 0.66
N ASP A 187 -1.73 17.04 -0.50
CA ASP A 187 -2.36 17.18 -1.82
C ASP A 187 -1.58 16.30 -2.83
N THR A 188 -2.05 16.20 -4.09
CA THR A 188 -1.26 15.58 -5.17
C THR A 188 -1.23 16.40 -6.46
N GLU A 189 -0.05 16.55 -7.05
CA GLU A 189 0.16 17.13 -8.38
C GLU A 189 0.51 16.01 -9.38
N SER A 190 -0.09 16.04 -10.57
CA SER A 190 0.40 15.29 -11.73
C SER A 190 1.10 16.25 -12.68
N GLN A 191 2.43 16.16 -12.78
CA GLN A 191 3.17 16.78 -13.90
C GLN A 191 2.65 16.16 -15.21
N ALA A 192 2.20 16.99 -16.15
CA ALA A 192 1.47 16.54 -17.33
C ALA A 192 2.37 15.90 -18.39
N ALA A 193 2.81 14.66 -18.13
CA ALA A 193 3.12 13.69 -19.17
C ALA A 193 1.86 13.45 -20.04
N THR A 194 2.04 13.06 -21.30
CA THR A 194 0.99 13.13 -22.32
C THR A 194 0.04 11.92 -22.38
N THR A 195 -0.07 11.17 -21.28
CA THR A 195 -0.95 10.01 -21.09
C THR A 195 -1.65 10.16 -19.75
N ASP A 196 -2.99 10.08 -19.74
CA ASP A 196 -3.79 10.41 -18.56
C ASP A 196 -3.67 9.34 -17.46
N PHE A 197 -2.80 9.58 -16.48
CA PHE A 197 -3.08 9.12 -15.11
C PHE A 197 -4.40 9.78 -14.66
N PRO A 198 -5.28 9.12 -13.87
CA PRO A 198 -6.47 9.75 -13.28
C PRO A 198 -6.11 11.12 -12.69
N ALA A 199 -6.54 12.18 -13.39
CA ALA A 199 -6.00 13.52 -13.20
C ALA A 199 -6.11 13.93 -11.74
N SER A 200 -5.02 14.44 -11.14
CA SER A 200 -4.78 14.39 -9.68
C SER A 200 -5.95 14.87 -8.81
N ALA A 201 -6.77 15.80 -9.31
CA ALA A 201 -8.08 16.16 -8.78
C ALA A 201 -8.97 14.97 -8.35
N GLU A 202 -8.98 13.81 -9.02
CA GLU A 202 -9.79 12.65 -8.60
C GLU A 202 -9.21 11.95 -7.36
N LEU A 203 -7.88 11.79 -7.31
CA LEU A 203 -7.18 11.29 -6.13
C LEU A 203 -7.34 12.26 -4.94
N ASN A 204 -7.26 13.57 -5.19
CA ASN A 204 -7.43 14.62 -4.19
C ASN A 204 -8.87 14.66 -3.66
N ASN A 205 -9.89 14.57 -4.54
CA ASN A 205 -11.29 14.38 -4.15
C ASN A 205 -11.46 13.10 -3.30
N PHE A 206 -10.75 12.02 -3.61
CA PHE A 206 -10.84 10.78 -2.83
C PHE A 206 -10.24 10.94 -1.43
N ILE A 207 -9.09 11.62 -1.32
CA ILE A 207 -8.43 11.96 -0.05
C ILE A 207 -9.35 12.87 0.79
N GLU A 208 -9.94 13.92 0.22
CA GLU A 208 -10.93 14.78 0.90
C GLU A 208 -12.11 13.98 1.46
N LEU A 209 -12.63 13.01 0.70
CA LEU A 209 -13.82 12.23 1.07
C LEU A 209 -13.56 11.14 2.11
N ASN A 210 -12.35 10.56 2.16
CA ASN A 210 -12.06 9.38 2.98
C ASN A 210 -11.05 9.64 4.12
N GLY A 211 -10.17 10.64 3.98
CA GLY A 211 -9.31 11.15 5.05
C GLY A 211 -9.85 12.42 5.72
N GLY A 212 -10.76 13.13 5.05
CA GLY A 212 -11.16 14.50 5.40
C GLY A 212 -10.19 15.53 4.83
N LEU A 213 -10.62 16.80 4.78
CA LEU A 213 -9.72 17.94 4.55
C LEU A 213 -8.53 17.83 5.51
N VAL A 214 -7.33 17.64 4.96
CA VAL A 214 -6.14 17.38 5.78
C VAL A 214 -5.76 18.63 6.62
N SER A 215 -6.25 19.81 6.23
CA SER A 215 -6.09 21.13 6.87
C SER A 215 -6.54 21.28 8.33
N ASP A 216 -7.09 20.24 8.97
CA ASP A 216 -7.37 20.24 10.42
C ASP A 216 -6.27 19.51 11.23
N ARG A 217 -5.21 18.98 10.58
CA ARG A 217 -4.07 18.33 11.25
C ARG A 217 -3.08 19.34 11.83
N SER A 218 -2.53 18.98 12.99
CA SER A 218 -1.52 19.74 13.75
C SER A 218 -0.42 18.80 14.23
N LEU A 219 0.82 19.17 13.94
CA LEU A 219 2.02 18.43 14.31
C LEU A 219 2.86 19.27 15.28
N THR A 220 2.91 18.84 16.53
CA THR A 220 3.86 19.39 17.52
C THR A 220 5.29 18.97 17.20
N ALA A 221 6.29 19.67 17.75
CA ALA A 221 7.69 19.37 17.50
C ALA A 221 8.07 17.89 17.73
N SER A 222 8.72 17.30 16.72
CA SER A 222 9.15 15.90 16.67
C SER A 222 8.01 14.88 16.68
N GLN A 223 6.80 15.31 16.32
CA GLN A 223 5.64 14.45 16.09
C GLN A 223 5.62 13.98 14.63
N SER A 224 5.43 12.68 14.45
CA SER A 224 4.95 12.10 13.20
C SER A 224 3.47 11.77 13.32
N ASP A 225 2.73 11.87 12.21
CA ASP A 225 1.35 11.41 12.08
C ASP A 225 1.21 10.58 10.79
N VAL A 226 0.22 9.70 10.76
CA VAL A 226 0.02 8.74 9.67
C VAL A 226 -1.35 8.99 9.04
N LEU A 227 -1.34 9.23 7.73
CA LEU A 227 -2.51 9.20 6.89
C LEU A 227 -2.57 7.82 6.21
N THR A 228 -3.72 7.17 6.26
CA THR A 228 -3.96 5.91 5.53
C THR A 228 -5.26 6.04 4.77
N PHE A 229 -5.24 5.75 3.47
CA PHE A 229 -6.41 5.72 2.61
C PHE A 229 -6.29 4.60 1.58
N ASP A 230 -7.42 4.03 1.20
CA ASP A 230 -7.49 3.16 0.03
C ASP A 230 -7.78 4.03 -1.21
N TYR A 231 -7.39 3.58 -2.40
CA TYR A 231 -7.72 4.20 -3.67
C TYR A 231 -7.91 3.11 -4.72
N GLN A 232 -8.98 3.17 -5.51
CA GLN A 232 -9.20 2.23 -6.60
C GLN A 232 -8.64 2.80 -7.90
N LEU A 233 -7.73 2.05 -8.53
CA LEU A 233 -7.22 2.37 -9.86
C LEU A 233 -8.38 2.36 -10.89
N PRO A 234 -8.41 3.26 -11.87
CA PRO A 234 -9.36 3.19 -12.98
C PRO A 234 -9.27 1.84 -13.70
N PHE A 235 -10.32 1.46 -14.43
CA PHE A 235 -10.31 0.23 -15.24
C PHE A 235 -9.83 0.47 -16.69
N ASP A 236 -9.65 1.72 -17.07
CA ASP A 236 -9.17 2.24 -18.36
C ASP A 236 -7.76 2.84 -18.28
N ILE A 237 -7.13 2.82 -17.10
CA ILE A 237 -5.71 3.15 -16.97
C ILE A 237 -4.89 2.16 -17.82
N VAL A 238 -4.07 2.71 -18.72
CA VAL A 238 -3.25 1.92 -19.64
C VAL A 238 -2.02 1.36 -18.93
N ASP A 239 -1.27 0.50 -19.62
CA ASP A 239 0.01 0.00 -19.15
C ASP A 239 1.05 1.14 -19.01
N GLY A 240 1.98 1.02 -18.07
CA GLY A 240 3.12 1.93 -17.92
C GLY A 240 3.36 2.46 -16.50
N GLU A 241 4.37 3.33 -16.37
CA GLU A 241 4.75 3.98 -15.12
C GLU A 241 4.24 5.42 -15.03
N TYR A 242 3.53 5.73 -13.95
CA TYR A 242 2.90 7.02 -13.74
C TYR A 242 3.52 7.80 -12.57
N LEU A 243 4.26 8.86 -12.90
CA LEU A 243 4.85 9.77 -11.92
C LEU A 243 3.76 10.43 -11.07
N THR A 244 3.72 10.06 -9.80
CA THR A 244 2.77 10.53 -8.79
C THR A 244 3.52 11.33 -7.73
N LYS A 245 3.07 12.55 -7.46
CA LYS A 245 3.71 13.45 -6.48
C LYS A 245 2.75 13.73 -5.32
N PHE A 246 3.18 13.42 -4.10
CA PHE A 246 2.53 13.90 -2.88
C PHE A 246 3.13 15.25 -2.49
N GLU A 247 2.30 16.28 -2.32
CA GLU A 247 2.71 17.60 -1.85
C GLU A 247 2.18 17.82 -0.42
N LEU A 248 3.08 18.17 0.51
CA LEU A 248 2.80 18.40 1.92
C LEU A 248 3.08 19.86 2.26
N SER A 249 2.08 20.59 2.75
CA SER A 249 2.18 21.98 3.19
C SER A 249 1.69 22.15 4.63
N GLY A 250 2.08 23.22 5.33
CA GLY A 250 1.57 23.49 6.68
C GLY A 250 2.08 24.80 7.32
N ASP A 251 1.20 25.50 8.03
CA ASP A 251 1.43 26.84 8.58
C ASP A 251 2.12 26.80 9.96
N ASP A 252 3.09 27.69 10.15
CA ASP A 252 3.77 27.91 11.43
C ASP A 252 2.87 28.67 12.43
N GLN A 253 2.55 28.05 13.57
CA GLN A 253 1.71 28.69 14.60
C GLN A 253 2.43 29.83 15.36
N ASP A 254 3.76 29.75 15.52
CA ASP A 254 4.56 30.81 16.16
C ASP A 254 4.66 32.03 15.23
N VAL A 255 4.75 31.78 13.92
CA VAL A 255 4.93 32.78 12.86
C VAL A 255 3.93 32.59 11.71
N PRO A 256 2.65 33.05 11.85
CA PRO A 256 1.58 32.85 10.85
C PRO A 256 1.71 33.59 9.51
N SER A 257 2.94 33.74 9.01
CA SER A 257 3.34 34.16 7.67
C SER A 257 4.42 33.26 7.06
N HIS A 258 4.79 32.17 7.74
CA HIS A 258 5.58 31.07 7.18
C HIS A 258 4.66 29.85 7.03
N SER A 259 4.70 29.25 5.85
CA SER A 259 4.12 27.93 5.57
C SER A 259 5.27 27.10 5.01
N TYR A 260 5.45 25.90 5.54
CA TYR A 260 6.51 24.98 5.11
C TYR A 260 5.94 24.02 4.07
N GLU A 261 6.69 23.78 3.00
CA GLU A 261 6.30 22.95 1.87
C GLU A 261 7.37 21.86 1.66
N SER A 262 6.94 20.65 1.30
CA SER A 262 7.78 19.49 1.00
C SER A 262 7.01 18.53 0.11
N ASP A 263 7.70 17.85 -0.78
CA ASP A 263 7.12 16.85 -1.67
C ASP A 263 7.80 15.49 -1.57
N LEU A 264 7.12 14.46 -2.08
CA LEU A 264 7.69 13.14 -2.37
C LEU A 264 7.08 12.61 -3.68
N SER A 265 7.93 12.26 -4.64
CA SER A 265 7.56 11.71 -5.95
C SER A 265 7.92 10.24 -6.06
N PHE A 266 7.10 9.47 -6.77
CA PHE A 266 7.32 8.05 -7.05
C PHE A 266 6.59 7.64 -8.33
N ASN A 267 7.01 6.56 -8.98
CA ASN A 267 6.33 6.03 -10.16
C ASN A 267 5.38 4.90 -9.75
N LEU A 268 4.08 5.05 -10.01
CA LEU A 268 3.12 3.97 -9.85
C LEU A 268 3.12 3.10 -11.11
N LYS A 269 3.65 1.86 -11.04
CA LYS A 269 3.67 0.93 -12.19
C LYS A 269 2.33 0.22 -12.33
N ILE A 270 1.81 0.23 -13.55
CA ILE A 270 0.58 -0.46 -13.96
C ILE A 270 0.95 -1.52 -15.02
N GLU A 271 0.49 -2.75 -14.84
CA GLU A 271 0.65 -3.84 -15.81
C GLU A 271 -0.72 -4.44 -16.21
N GLN A 272 -1.03 -4.43 -17.50
CA GLN A 272 -2.21 -5.06 -18.10
C GLN A 272 -1.90 -6.51 -18.47
N SER A 273 -2.71 -7.47 -18.02
CA SER A 273 -2.57 -8.88 -18.44
C SER A 273 -3.33 -9.16 -19.72
N SER A 274 -2.77 -9.95 -20.64
CA SER A 274 -3.33 -10.12 -21.99
C SER A 274 -4.83 -10.48 -22.03
N HIS A 275 -5.30 -11.39 -21.17
CA HIS A 275 -6.70 -11.87 -21.12
C HIS A 275 -7.44 -11.47 -19.82
N GLU A 276 -7.85 -10.21 -19.66
CA GLU A 276 -8.50 -9.75 -18.42
C GLU A 276 -9.78 -8.93 -18.63
N VAL A 277 -10.89 -9.38 -18.01
CA VAL A 277 -12.24 -8.80 -18.14
C VAL A 277 -12.92 -8.73 -16.77
N HIS A 278 -13.35 -7.54 -16.36
CA HIS A 278 -14.00 -7.26 -15.08
C HIS A 278 -15.43 -6.76 -15.23
N ILE A 279 -16.33 -7.13 -14.31
CA ILE A 279 -17.73 -6.66 -14.26
C ILE A 279 -17.80 -5.42 -13.36
N PHE A 280 -17.49 -4.25 -13.92
CA PHE A 280 -17.55 -2.99 -13.17
C PHE A 280 -18.98 -2.55 -12.79
N LEU A 281 -20.01 -3.10 -13.45
CA LEU A 281 -21.41 -2.79 -13.17
C LEU A 281 -22.30 -4.04 -13.27
N ALA A 282 -23.09 -4.29 -12.21
CA ALA A 282 -24.15 -5.29 -12.21
C ALA A 282 -25.36 -4.78 -11.39
N ALA A 283 -26.18 -3.92 -12.00
CA ALA A 283 -27.25 -3.19 -11.32
C ALA A 283 -28.53 -3.09 -12.16
N PHE A 284 -29.68 -3.07 -11.48
CA PHE A 284 -30.97 -2.83 -12.12
C PHE A 284 -31.18 -1.34 -12.40
N ASP A 285 -31.98 -1.00 -13.42
CA ASP A 285 -32.40 0.39 -13.72
C ASP A 285 -32.98 1.10 -12.48
N ASP A 286 -33.73 0.36 -11.67
CA ASP A 286 -34.18 0.76 -10.35
C ASP A 286 -33.86 -0.35 -9.33
N ASN A 287 -33.25 0.01 -8.21
CA ASN A 287 -32.92 -0.93 -7.13
C ASN A 287 -34.06 -1.11 -6.11
N GLU A 288 -35.11 -0.29 -6.18
CA GLU A 288 -36.33 -0.37 -5.36
C GLU A 288 -37.60 -0.46 -6.24
N VAL A 289 -37.91 -1.65 -6.75
CA VAL A 289 -39.06 -1.88 -7.65
C VAL A 289 -40.37 -1.73 -6.89
N SER A 290 -41.00 -0.55 -7.01
CA SER A 290 -42.25 -0.20 -6.33
C SER A 290 -43.45 -1.03 -6.78
N CYS A 291 -44.52 -0.98 -5.98
CA CYS A 291 -45.77 -1.65 -6.27
C CYS A 291 -46.48 -1.26 -7.58
N GLN A 292 -46.16 -0.12 -8.19
CA GLN A 292 -46.67 0.21 -9.53
C GLN A 292 -45.74 -0.31 -10.64
N GLU A 293 -44.44 -0.44 -10.34
CA GLU A 293 -43.42 -0.95 -11.27
C GLU A 293 -43.33 -2.48 -11.36
N LYS A 294 -43.89 -3.26 -10.41
CA LYS A 294 -43.96 -4.74 -10.48
C LYS A 294 -44.72 -5.33 -11.68
N GLN A 295 -45.40 -4.50 -12.46
CA GLN A 295 -46.11 -4.89 -13.70
C GLN A 295 -45.41 -4.37 -14.96
N ASN A 296 -44.30 -3.65 -14.79
CA ASN A 296 -43.40 -3.25 -15.85
C ASN A 296 -42.30 -4.32 -16.00
N VAL A 297 -41.68 -4.34 -17.18
CA VAL A 297 -40.40 -5.04 -17.37
C VAL A 297 -39.33 -4.26 -16.60
N GLN A 298 -38.45 -4.97 -15.90
CA GLN A 298 -37.29 -4.40 -15.23
C GLN A 298 -36.01 -4.91 -15.86
N THR A 299 -35.08 -3.99 -16.14
CA THR A 299 -33.78 -4.27 -16.73
C THR A 299 -32.73 -4.53 -15.65
N LEU A 300 -32.00 -5.64 -15.75
CA LEU A 300 -30.64 -5.71 -15.21
C LEU A 300 -29.69 -5.21 -16.29
N ASN A 301 -28.86 -4.22 -15.95
CA ASN A 301 -27.70 -3.82 -16.73
C ASN A 301 -26.46 -4.53 -16.20
N VAL A 302 -25.69 -5.14 -17.11
CA VAL A 302 -24.33 -5.61 -16.82
C VAL A 302 -23.36 -4.83 -17.70
N GLY A 303 -22.43 -4.11 -17.08
CA GLY A 303 -21.34 -3.38 -17.72
C GLY A 303 -20.01 -4.07 -17.42
N LEU A 304 -19.19 -4.24 -18.46
CA LEU A 304 -17.91 -4.94 -18.39
C LEU A 304 -16.86 -4.16 -19.15
N THR A 305 -15.63 -4.27 -18.66
CA THR A 305 -14.44 -3.67 -19.25
C THR A 305 -13.39 -4.74 -19.47
N ASN A 306 -12.64 -4.63 -20.56
CA ASN A 306 -11.47 -5.46 -20.86
C ASN A 306 -10.25 -4.66 -20.43
N THR A 307 -9.72 -4.99 -19.25
CA THR A 307 -8.49 -4.38 -18.70
C THR A 307 -7.23 -5.03 -19.27
N GLY A 308 -7.40 -6.04 -20.13
CA GLY A 308 -6.32 -6.71 -20.84
C GLY A 308 -6.16 -6.25 -22.28
N LEU A 309 -5.05 -6.69 -22.88
CA LEU A 309 -4.63 -6.34 -24.23
C LEU A 309 -5.49 -7.02 -25.32
N ASP A 310 -5.85 -8.29 -25.13
CA ASP A 310 -6.50 -9.12 -26.15
C ASP A 310 -8.01 -8.86 -26.30
N ILE A 311 -8.54 -9.11 -27.50
CA ILE A 311 -9.98 -9.04 -27.80
C ILE A 311 -10.70 -10.32 -27.29
N GLU A 312 -11.14 -10.32 -26.03
CA GLU A 312 -11.65 -11.54 -25.41
C GLU A 312 -13.08 -11.94 -25.83
N PRO A 313 -13.32 -13.23 -26.16
CA PRO A 313 -14.66 -13.77 -26.40
C PRO A 313 -15.37 -14.05 -25.07
N VAL A 314 -16.24 -13.12 -24.66
CA VAL A 314 -16.98 -13.18 -23.39
C VAL A 314 -18.37 -13.81 -23.59
N THR A 315 -18.67 -14.83 -22.81
CA THR A 315 -20.04 -15.31 -22.58
C THR A 315 -20.47 -14.89 -21.17
N ILE A 316 -21.70 -14.38 -21.04
CA ILE A 316 -22.28 -14.00 -19.75
C ILE A 316 -23.41 -14.96 -19.39
N GLU A 317 -23.48 -15.35 -18.12
CA GLU A 317 -24.49 -16.20 -17.52
C GLU A 317 -25.10 -15.48 -16.32
N VAL A 318 -26.42 -15.26 -16.34
CA VAL A 318 -27.19 -14.66 -15.24
C VAL A 318 -28.13 -15.72 -14.65
N SER A 319 -28.03 -15.95 -13.34
CA SER A 319 -28.71 -17.06 -12.66
C SER A 319 -29.30 -16.67 -11.31
N ILE A 320 -30.36 -17.36 -10.89
CA ILE A 320 -30.92 -17.28 -9.53
C ILE A 320 -30.78 -18.64 -8.85
N GLY A 321 -29.90 -18.72 -7.85
CA GLY A 321 -29.49 -19.98 -7.24
C GLY A 321 -28.84 -20.92 -8.26
N ASN A 322 -29.59 -21.91 -8.74
CA ASN A 322 -29.16 -22.88 -9.76
C ASN A 322 -29.96 -22.78 -11.07
N GLU A 323 -30.86 -21.79 -11.22
CA GLU A 323 -31.69 -21.60 -12.40
C GLU A 323 -31.12 -20.52 -13.31
N LEU A 324 -30.80 -20.89 -14.56
CA LEU A 324 -30.32 -19.97 -15.59
C LEU A 324 -31.47 -19.08 -16.06
N VAL A 325 -31.31 -17.76 -15.93
CA VAL A 325 -32.30 -16.75 -16.33
C VAL A 325 -31.99 -16.18 -17.71
N GLY A 326 -30.72 -15.88 -17.98
CA GLY A 326 -30.28 -15.31 -19.25
C GLY A 326 -28.82 -15.65 -19.58
N THR A 327 -28.48 -15.63 -20.87
CA THR A 327 -27.11 -15.74 -21.34
C THR A 327 -26.94 -15.08 -22.70
N GLU A 328 -25.79 -14.43 -22.90
CA GLU A 328 -25.41 -13.74 -24.14
C GLU A 328 -23.92 -13.94 -24.40
N SER A 329 -23.43 -13.66 -25.62
CA SER A 329 -22.01 -13.81 -25.96
C SER A 329 -21.58 -12.86 -27.07
N PHE A 330 -20.42 -12.25 -26.89
CA PHE A 330 -19.85 -11.22 -27.76
C PHE A 330 -18.31 -11.29 -27.68
N PHE A 331 -17.64 -10.34 -28.34
CA PHE A 331 -16.21 -10.09 -28.19
C PHE A 331 -16.05 -8.70 -27.60
N LEU A 332 -15.25 -8.56 -26.55
CA LEU A 332 -14.93 -7.28 -25.90
C LEU A 332 -13.52 -6.86 -26.33
N LYS A 333 -13.27 -5.55 -26.46
CA LYS A 333 -11.96 -5.00 -26.84
C LYS A 333 -11.35 -4.22 -25.68
N GLN A 334 -10.03 -4.04 -25.70
CA GLN A 334 -9.30 -3.01 -24.95
C GLN A 334 -9.89 -1.59 -25.21
N GLU A 335 -9.46 -0.60 -24.42
CA GLU A 335 -9.92 0.80 -24.48
C GLU A 335 -11.45 1.00 -24.36
N SER A 336 -12.14 0.09 -23.66
CA SER A 336 -13.61 0.06 -23.60
C SER A 336 -14.19 0.33 -22.20
N ALA A 337 -13.76 1.40 -21.53
CA ALA A 337 -14.52 1.99 -20.42
C ALA A 337 -15.69 2.83 -20.96
N ILE A 338 -16.81 2.15 -21.22
CA ILE A 338 -17.94 2.75 -21.92
C ILE A 338 -19.00 3.28 -20.93
N LEU A 339 -19.17 4.60 -20.90
CA LEU A 339 -20.30 5.26 -20.25
C LEU A 339 -21.64 4.88 -20.93
N PRO A 340 -22.80 4.96 -20.24
CA PRO A 340 -24.00 4.15 -20.56
C PRO A 340 -24.78 4.40 -21.88
N ASP A 341 -24.22 5.07 -22.89
CA ASP A 341 -24.88 5.34 -24.18
C ASP A 341 -24.33 4.49 -25.36
N ASP A 342 -23.19 3.80 -25.23
CA ASP A 342 -22.56 3.03 -26.33
C ASP A 342 -22.55 1.49 -26.19
N GLN A 343 -23.54 0.88 -26.84
CA GLN A 343 -23.48 -0.41 -27.59
C GLN A 343 -23.23 -1.78 -26.90
N ILE A 344 -22.68 -1.93 -25.68
CA ILE A 344 -22.49 -3.29 -25.08
C ILE A 344 -23.01 -3.45 -23.63
N GLY A 345 -24.09 -2.74 -23.27
CA GLY A 345 -24.86 -3.09 -22.07
C GLY A 345 -25.76 -4.30 -22.33
N ILE A 346 -25.62 -5.39 -21.55
CA ILE A 346 -26.65 -6.46 -21.56
C ILE A 346 -27.86 -5.96 -20.79
N THR A 347 -29.03 -6.02 -21.44
CA THR A 347 -30.36 -5.92 -20.82
C THR A 347 -30.93 -7.33 -20.63
N VAL A 348 -31.14 -7.75 -19.38
CA VAL A 348 -32.00 -8.91 -19.08
C VAL A 348 -33.32 -8.43 -18.49
N ASP A 349 -34.43 -8.84 -19.12
CA ASP A 349 -35.82 -8.51 -18.72
C ASP A 349 -36.32 -9.42 -17.57
N PHE A 350 -36.79 -8.83 -16.48
CA PHE A 350 -37.37 -9.56 -15.33
C PHE A 350 -38.87 -9.25 -15.12
N ASP A 351 -39.62 -10.27 -14.68
CA ASP A 351 -41.01 -10.17 -14.22
C ASP A 351 -41.06 -10.38 -12.70
N PHE A 352 -41.25 -9.29 -11.95
CA PHE A 352 -41.33 -9.31 -10.49
C PHE A 352 -42.76 -9.43 -9.93
N SER A 353 -43.75 -9.75 -10.76
CA SER A 353 -45.18 -9.78 -10.37
C SER A 353 -45.54 -10.80 -9.28
N THR A 354 -44.63 -11.71 -8.92
CA THR A 354 -44.85 -12.79 -7.95
C THR A 354 -43.88 -12.83 -6.77
N VAL A 355 -42.96 -11.87 -6.65
CA VAL A 355 -41.92 -11.83 -5.59
C VAL A 355 -41.95 -10.53 -4.77
N SER A 356 -41.32 -10.55 -3.60
CA SER A 356 -41.08 -9.37 -2.73
C SER A 356 -39.86 -9.61 -1.82
N GLY A 357 -39.32 -8.52 -1.27
CA GLY A 357 -38.02 -8.51 -0.60
C GLY A 357 -36.85 -8.59 -1.58
N THR A 358 -35.63 -8.55 -1.05
CA THR A 358 -34.39 -8.58 -1.83
C THR A 358 -34.27 -9.87 -2.64
N GLN A 359 -34.23 -9.74 -3.97
CA GLN A 359 -33.83 -10.82 -4.89
C GLN A 359 -32.36 -10.62 -5.24
N SER A 360 -31.57 -11.70 -5.31
CA SER A 360 -30.15 -11.66 -5.66
C SER A 360 -29.86 -12.63 -6.80
N TYR A 361 -29.13 -12.16 -7.80
CA TYR A 361 -28.79 -12.87 -9.02
C TYR A 361 -27.26 -12.98 -9.13
N ASN A 362 -26.75 -14.16 -9.47
CA ASN A 362 -25.32 -14.33 -9.74
C ASN A 362 -25.08 -14.10 -11.24
N ILE A 363 -24.15 -13.20 -11.57
CA ILE A 363 -23.65 -12.91 -12.91
C ILE A 363 -22.27 -13.54 -13.02
N ARG A 364 -21.94 -14.10 -14.18
CA ARG A 364 -20.66 -14.74 -14.46
C ARG A 364 -20.21 -14.45 -15.89
N ALA A 365 -19.04 -13.83 -16.03
CA ALA A 365 -18.37 -13.62 -17.32
C ALA A 365 -17.32 -14.72 -17.53
N TYR A 366 -17.37 -15.44 -18.66
CA TYR A 366 -16.50 -16.58 -18.90
C TYR A 366 -16.24 -16.88 -20.39
N ARG A 367 -15.08 -17.47 -20.70
CA ARG A 367 -14.71 -17.95 -22.04
C ARG A 367 -15.33 -19.32 -22.30
N THR A 368 -15.98 -19.50 -23.46
CA THR A 368 -16.61 -20.77 -23.86
C THR A 368 -15.69 -21.73 -24.63
N LEU A 369 -14.52 -21.28 -25.07
CA LEU A 369 -13.46 -22.13 -25.63
C LEU A 369 -12.86 -23.04 -24.54
N PHE A 370 -12.18 -24.13 -24.94
CA PHE A 370 -11.61 -25.10 -24.00
C PHE A 370 -10.10 -24.87 -23.78
N PRO A 371 -9.61 -24.81 -22.52
CA PRO A 371 -10.36 -24.85 -21.26
C PRO A 371 -11.17 -23.56 -21.03
N SER A 372 -12.34 -23.70 -20.42
CA SER A 372 -13.20 -22.55 -20.07
C SER A 372 -12.61 -21.83 -18.87
N ILE A 373 -12.32 -20.54 -19.06
CA ILE A 373 -11.84 -19.60 -18.04
C ILE A 373 -13.04 -18.78 -17.58
N VAL A 374 -13.16 -18.52 -16.27
CA VAL A 374 -14.06 -17.49 -15.74
C VAL A 374 -13.19 -16.25 -15.56
N TYR A 375 -13.61 -15.12 -16.13
CA TYR A 375 -12.92 -13.85 -15.91
C TYR A 375 -13.36 -13.29 -14.55
N ASP A 376 -14.67 -13.08 -14.38
CA ASP A 376 -15.23 -12.46 -13.17
C ASP A 376 -16.67 -12.95 -12.85
N THR A 377 -17.11 -12.72 -11.61
CA THR A 377 -18.46 -13.00 -11.10
C THR A 377 -18.98 -11.90 -10.17
N ALA A 378 -20.11 -11.28 -10.53
CA ALA A 378 -20.79 -10.25 -9.74
C ALA A 378 -22.13 -10.76 -9.16
N ILE A 379 -22.68 -10.03 -8.18
CA ILE A 379 -24.03 -10.29 -7.65
C ILE A 379 -24.87 -9.01 -7.72
N ALA A 380 -25.83 -8.97 -8.65
CA ALA A 380 -26.84 -7.92 -8.67
C ALA A 380 -27.95 -8.24 -7.67
N SER A 381 -28.44 -7.24 -6.94
CA SER A 381 -29.61 -7.38 -6.07
C SER A 381 -30.61 -6.25 -6.27
N VAL A 382 -31.89 -6.56 -6.08
CA VAL A 382 -33.01 -5.62 -6.21
C VAL A 382 -33.99 -5.82 -5.06
N ASN A 383 -34.39 -4.74 -4.43
CA ASN A 383 -35.41 -4.73 -3.40
C ASN A 383 -36.78 -4.58 -4.07
N VAL A 384 -37.59 -5.65 -4.00
CA VAL A 384 -38.91 -5.67 -4.61
C VAL A 384 -39.96 -5.41 -3.53
N ASP A 385 -40.66 -4.28 -3.62
CA ASP A 385 -41.50 -3.67 -2.58
C ASP A 385 -42.55 -4.66 -1.98
N ASP A 386 -42.87 -4.61 -0.68
CA ASP A 386 -43.98 -5.42 -0.15
C ASP A 386 -45.31 -4.68 -0.33
N CYS A 387 -46.07 -5.12 -1.34
CA CYS A 387 -47.33 -4.50 -1.73
C CYS A 387 -48.54 -4.93 -0.89
N GLY A 388 -48.31 -5.68 0.20
CA GLY A 388 -49.25 -5.65 1.30
C GLY A 388 -49.40 -4.23 1.85
N ILE A 389 -50.64 -3.80 2.13
CA ILE A 389 -50.84 -2.70 3.08
C ILE A 389 -50.17 -3.10 4.40
N THR A 390 -49.33 -2.23 4.97
CA THR A 390 -48.61 -2.49 6.23
C THR A 390 -48.82 -1.38 7.25
N LEU A 391 -48.65 -1.74 8.52
CA LEU A 391 -48.66 -0.80 9.64
C LEU A 391 -47.20 -0.51 9.99
N SER A 392 -46.65 0.57 9.41
CA SER A 392 -45.24 0.92 9.48
C SER A 392 -44.80 1.39 10.86
N ASN A 393 -45.74 1.88 11.67
CA ASN A 393 -45.51 2.25 13.05
C ASN A 393 -46.75 1.93 13.88
N ALA A 394 -46.54 1.48 15.12
CA ALA A 394 -47.57 1.30 16.11
C ALA A 394 -47.05 1.86 17.44
N GLN A 395 -47.73 2.85 18.00
CA GLN A 395 -47.36 3.47 19.27
C GLN A 395 -48.42 3.19 20.34
N PRO A 396 -48.02 2.80 21.57
CA PRO A 396 -46.65 2.47 21.98
C PRO A 396 -46.05 1.27 21.24
N VAL A 397 -44.72 1.26 21.04
CA VAL A 397 -43.99 0.17 20.37
C VAL A 397 -44.16 -1.18 21.08
N SER A 398 -44.38 -1.16 22.41
CA SER A 398 -44.69 -2.39 23.13
C SER A 398 -46.14 -2.82 22.93
N ASN A 399 -46.33 -3.99 22.33
CA ASN A 399 -47.63 -4.65 22.17
C ASN A 399 -48.28 -5.05 23.51
N SER A 400 -47.58 -4.91 24.64
CA SER A 400 -48.12 -5.05 26.00
C SER A 400 -47.78 -3.82 26.84
N ILE A 401 -48.78 -3.17 27.41
CA ILE A 401 -48.63 -1.93 28.17
C ILE A 401 -49.19 -2.15 29.58
N THR A 402 -48.39 -1.81 30.59
CA THR A 402 -48.82 -1.85 31.99
C THR A 402 -49.02 -0.43 32.50
N MET A 403 -50.16 -0.16 33.12
CA MET A 403 -50.54 1.18 33.61
C MET A 403 -51.40 1.09 34.88
N SER A 404 -51.52 2.17 35.65
CA SER A 404 -52.40 2.23 36.82
C SER A 404 -53.85 2.58 36.45
N GLU A 405 -54.80 2.37 37.38
CA GLU A 405 -56.22 2.76 37.21
C GLU A 405 -56.41 4.28 36.98
N THR A 406 -55.41 5.11 37.23
CA THR A 406 -55.48 6.57 37.09
C THR A 406 -54.81 7.13 35.82
N ASP A 407 -54.12 6.30 35.05
CA ASP A 407 -53.35 6.74 33.88
C ASP A 407 -54.17 6.72 32.59
N SER A 408 -53.62 7.29 31.50
CA SER A 408 -54.20 7.24 30.16
C SER A 408 -53.12 7.07 29.12
N GLN A 409 -53.25 6.06 28.26
CA GLN A 409 -52.34 5.79 27.15
C GLN A 409 -52.99 6.21 25.82
N GLN A 410 -52.28 7.02 25.04
CA GLN A 410 -52.63 7.29 23.66
C GLN A 410 -52.03 6.21 22.76
N PHE A 411 -52.84 5.69 21.84
CA PHE A 411 -52.46 4.75 20.80
C PHE A 411 -52.43 5.46 19.46
N SER A 412 -51.46 5.15 18.60
CA SER A 412 -51.50 5.56 17.20
C SER A 412 -50.93 4.50 16.27
N ILE A 413 -51.35 4.54 15.01
CA ILE A 413 -50.73 3.79 13.92
C ILE A 413 -50.34 4.74 12.80
N ASP A 414 -49.18 4.52 12.20
CA ASP A 414 -48.89 5.02 10.86
C ASP A 414 -49.07 3.84 9.89
N VAL A 415 -49.76 4.09 8.78
CA VAL A 415 -50.05 3.10 7.73
C VAL A 415 -49.16 3.45 6.55
N ASN A 416 -48.34 2.51 6.09
CA ASN A 416 -47.65 2.66 4.81
C ASN A 416 -48.44 1.91 3.73
N THR A 417 -48.80 2.62 2.66
CA THR A 417 -49.49 2.04 1.51
C THR A 417 -49.46 3.03 0.34
N PRO A 418 -49.27 2.57 -0.91
CA PRO A 418 -49.44 3.39 -2.10
C PRO A 418 -50.92 3.62 -2.48
N GLU A 419 -51.88 2.98 -1.78
CA GLU A 419 -53.32 3.13 -2.02
C GLU A 419 -54.03 4.09 -1.06
N ASN A 420 -55.23 4.54 -1.43
CA ASN A 420 -56.09 5.35 -0.55
C ASN A 420 -56.85 4.45 0.44
N VAL A 421 -56.45 4.47 1.71
CA VAL A 421 -57.14 3.76 2.82
C VAL A 421 -58.64 4.07 2.84
N LEU A 422 -59.49 3.02 2.79
CA LEU A 422 -60.96 3.16 2.77
C LEU A 422 -61.58 3.34 4.16
N ALA A 423 -61.04 2.66 5.18
CA ALA A 423 -61.56 2.75 6.55
C ALA A 423 -60.51 2.41 7.61
N GLN A 424 -60.61 3.06 8.77
CA GLN A 424 -59.96 2.66 10.02
C GLN A 424 -61.04 2.45 11.10
N ARG A 425 -60.90 1.43 11.94
CA ARG A 425 -61.87 1.10 13.01
C ARG A 425 -61.15 0.67 14.28
N TRP A 426 -61.45 1.32 15.40
CA TRP A 426 -60.89 0.98 16.72
C TRP A 426 -61.84 0.14 17.58
N PHE A 427 -61.27 -0.79 18.32
CA PHE A 427 -61.96 -1.77 19.16
C PHE A 427 -61.32 -1.85 20.55
N VAL A 428 -62.13 -2.08 21.57
CA VAL A 428 -61.70 -2.46 22.92
C VAL A 428 -62.40 -3.76 23.28
N ASN A 429 -61.65 -4.81 23.59
CA ASN A 429 -62.16 -6.17 23.85
C ASN A 429 -63.12 -6.66 22.75
N ASP A 430 -62.70 -6.48 21.48
CA ASP A 430 -63.47 -6.71 20.24
C ASP A 430 -64.80 -5.92 20.10
N ILE A 431 -65.09 -4.96 21.00
CA ILE A 431 -66.21 -4.03 20.86
C ILE A 431 -65.75 -2.80 20.08
N ASN A 432 -66.33 -2.56 18.91
CA ASN A 432 -66.05 -1.37 18.10
C ASN A 432 -66.43 -0.08 18.86
N GLN A 433 -65.46 0.82 19.02
CA GLN A 433 -65.61 2.08 19.76
C GLN A 433 -66.26 3.20 18.93
N ASN A 434 -66.40 3.02 17.61
CA ASN A 434 -66.90 4.01 16.64
C ASN A 434 -66.00 5.26 16.53
N VAL A 435 -64.71 5.08 16.81
CA VAL A 435 -63.66 6.08 16.54
C VAL A 435 -63.01 5.75 15.19
N ASN A 436 -62.91 6.75 14.32
CA ASN A 436 -62.25 6.68 13.02
C ASN A 436 -61.01 7.60 13.04
N GLY A 437 -59.94 7.19 12.38
CA GLY A 437 -58.66 7.91 12.34
C GLY A 437 -57.49 7.08 12.88
N LEU A 438 -56.30 7.67 12.87
CA LEU A 438 -55.03 7.00 13.18
C LEU A 438 -54.64 7.03 14.67
N VAL A 439 -55.44 7.68 15.54
CA VAL A 439 -55.13 7.90 16.97
C VAL A 439 -56.34 7.55 17.85
N PHE A 440 -56.10 6.94 19.01
CA PHE A 440 -57.13 6.53 19.98
C PHE A 440 -56.62 6.55 21.42
N ASP A 441 -57.31 7.25 22.32
CA ASP A 441 -56.97 7.27 23.76
C ASP A 441 -57.66 6.14 24.53
N PHE A 442 -56.93 5.47 25.43
CA PHE A 442 -57.47 4.47 26.36
C PHE A 442 -57.04 4.76 27.82
N PRO A 443 -57.98 4.76 28.78
CA PRO A 443 -59.42 4.72 28.59
C PRO A 443 -59.95 6.01 27.95
N GLN A 444 -61.03 5.88 27.14
CA GLN A 444 -61.72 7.03 26.56
C GLN A 444 -62.26 7.98 27.66
N PRO A 445 -62.29 9.31 27.46
CA PRO A 445 -62.63 10.28 28.50
C PRO A 445 -63.96 9.99 29.22
N GLY A 446 -63.88 9.64 30.51
CA GLY A 446 -65.03 9.33 31.36
C GLY A 446 -65.42 7.84 31.43
N ALA A 447 -64.72 6.96 30.71
CA ALA A 447 -64.77 5.52 30.97
C ALA A 447 -63.87 5.15 32.16
N ASN A 448 -64.30 4.17 32.96
CA ASN A 448 -63.41 3.43 33.86
C ASN A 448 -63.44 1.96 33.39
N PRO A 449 -62.33 1.40 32.88
CA PRO A 449 -62.25 0.02 32.40
C PRO A 449 -62.20 -1.01 33.54
N GLY A 450 -61.77 -0.61 34.74
CA GLY A 450 -61.43 -1.48 35.86
C GLY A 450 -60.01 -2.07 35.77
N PRO A 451 -59.56 -2.77 36.82
CA PRO A 451 -58.29 -3.48 36.82
C PRO A 451 -58.42 -4.81 36.05
N GLY A 452 -57.38 -5.19 35.31
CA GLY A 452 -57.37 -6.39 34.47
C GLY A 452 -56.74 -6.18 33.10
N VAL A 453 -56.94 -7.16 32.23
CA VAL A 453 -56.35 -7.18 30.87
C VAL A 453 -57.40 -6.77 29.84
N HIS A 454 -57.04 -5.80 29.02
CA HIS A 454 -57.85 -5.26 27.93
C HIS A 454 -57.10 -5.37 26.61
N THR A 455 -57.80 -5.61 25.50
CA THR A 455 -57.21 -5.59 24.16
C THR A 455 -57.68 -4.34 23.43
N VAL A 456 -56.78 -3.43 23.12
CA VAL A 456 -57.01 -2.30 22.22
C VAL A 456 -56.59 -2.77 20.82
N LYS A 457 -57.50 -2.74 19.84
CA LYS A 457 -57.23 -3.23 18.49
C LYS A 457 -57.69 -2.23 17.44
N VAL A 458 -56.90 -2.06 16.38
CA VAL A 458 -57.25 -1.28 15.20
C VAL A 458 -57.33 -2.20 13.97
N GLN A 459 -58.31 -1.97 13.11
CA GLN A 459 -58.43 -2.55 11.77
C GLN A 459 -58.28 -1.45 10.72
N VAL A 460 -57.56 -1.71 9.64
CA VAL A 460 -57.43 -0.82 8.47
C VAL A 460 -57.75 -1.59 7.19
N GLU A 461 -58.51 -0.97 6.27
CA GLU A 461 -59.05 -1.57 5.04
C GLU A 461 -58.57 -0.77 3.82
N ALA A 462 -57.88 -1.44 2.89
CA ALA A 462 -57.31 -0.87 1.65
C ALA A 462 -58.34 -0.84 0.49
N GLN A 463 -57.96 -0.34 -0.70
CA GLN A 463 -58.91 -0.14 -1.80
C GLN A 463 -59.20 -1.43 -2.60
N ASP A 464 -58.23 -2.34 -2.66
CA ASP A 464 -58.38 -3.71 -3.13
C ASP A 464 -59.30 -4.59 -2.26
N GLY A 465 -59.50 -4.21 -0.98
CA GLY A 465 -60.26 -4.95 0.03
C GLY A 465 -59.39 -5.74 1.02
N THR A 466 -58.07 -5.59 0.99
CA THR A 466 -57.15 -6.17 1.96
C THR A 466 -57.30 -5.50 3.34
N LEU A 467 -57.19 -6.31 4.39
CA LEU A 467 -57.37 -5.91 5.80
C LEU A 467 -56.10 -6.20 6.60
N VAL A 468 -55.63 -5.20 7.35
CA VAL A 468 -54.63 -5.38 8.42
C VAL A 468 -55.22 -5.07 9.78
N GLU A 469 -54.76 -5.78 10.79
CA GLU A 469 -55.10 -5.55 12.20
C GLU A 469 -53.82 -5.40 13.04
N HIS A 470 -53.84 -4.53 14.04
CA HIS A 470 -52.83 -4.51 15.10
C HIS A 470 -53.52 -4.39 16.46
N SER A 471 -53.00 -5.11 17.46
CA SER A 471 -53.61 -5.22 18.78
C SER A 471 -52.61 -5.13 19.93
N TRP A 472 -52.82 -4.17 20.82
CA TRP A 472 -52.11 -4.03 22.08
C TRP A 472 -52.89 -4.68 23.22
N THR A 473 -52.14 -5.20 24.20
CA THR A 473 -52.66 -5.76 25.44
C THR A 473 -52.38 -4.79 26.58
N VAL A 474 -53.41 -4.10 27.07
CA VAL A 474 -53.30 -3.14 28.17
C VAL A 474 -53.66 -3.83 29.49
N SER A 475 -52.67 -3.96 30.37
CA SER A 475 -52.80 -4.55 31.70
C SER A 475 -52.87 -3.45 32.76
N ILE A 476 -54.06 -3.20 33.30
CA ILE A 476 -54.28 -2.22 34.36
C ILE A 476 -54.02 -2.88 35.71
N THR A 477 -53.04 -2.36 36.45
CA THR A 477 -52.49 -3.00 37.66
C THR A 477 -52.00 -2.00 38.71
N ASP A 478 -51.72 -2.52 39.90
CA ASP A 478 -51.27 -1.85 41.12
C ASP A 478 -49.92 -2.37 41.64
N ARG A 479 -49.28 -3.32 40.94
CA ARG A 479 -48.06 -4.04 41.35
C ARG A 479 -47.08 -4.24 40.18
N PRO A 480 -45.78 -4.52 40.43
CA PRO A 480 -44.79 -4.74 39.36
C PRO A 480 -45.16 -5.86 38.39
N THR A 481 -44.79 -5.68 37.13
CA THR A 481 -45.02 -6.64 36.03
C THR A 481 -43.76 -6.86 35.20
N THR A 482 -43.73 -7.97 34.49
CA THR A 482 -42.63 -8.35 33.59
C THR A 482 -43.11 -9.43 32.61
N THR A 483 -42.48 -9.48 31.43
CA THR A 483 -42.52 -10.61 30.51
C THR A 483 -41.13 -11.25 30.32
N GLN A 484 -40.05 -10.49 30.58
CA GLN A 484 -38.66 -10.95 30.39
C GLN A 484 -38.05 -11.65 31.62
N PHE A 485 -38.60 -11.43 32.82
CA PHE A 485 -38.04 -11.89 34.08
C PHE A 485 -38.96 -12.83 34.86
N THR A 486 -38.37 -13.74 35.62
CA THR A 486 -39.05 -14.50 36.67
C THR A 486 -39.04 -13.69 37.96
N ILE A 487 -40.22 -13.47 38.55
CA ILE A 487 -40.43 -12.79 39.83
C ILE A 487 -41.34 -13.65 40.75
N PRO A 488 -41.41 -13.38 42.07
CA PRO A 488 -42.42 -13.99 42.94
C PRO A 488 -43.86 -13.72 42.47
N ASP A 489 -44.78 -14.66 42.71
CA ASP A 489 -46.21 -14.45 42.44
C ASP A 489 -46.79 -13.39 43.39
N LEU A 490 -47.04 -12.20 42.84
CA LEU A 490 -47.65 -11.08 43.55
C LEU A 490 -49.19 -11.08 43.44
N SER A 491 -49.80 -11.94 42.63
CA SER A 491 -51.21 -11.80 42.20
C SER A 491 -52.24 -11.98 43.33
N ALA A 492 -51.92 -12.81 44.33
CA ALA A 492 -52.81 -13.13 45.46
C ALA A 492 -52.68 -12.17 46.67
N LEU A 493 -51.89 -11.09 46.54
CA LEU A 493 -51.56 -10.17 47.63
C LEU A 493 -52.48 -8.93 47.64
N ASP A 494 -52.71 -8.37 48.83
CA ASP A 494 -53.34 -7.05 49.01
C ASP A 494 -52.29 -5.93 49.15
N ASP A 495 -52.74 -4.67 49.07
CA ASP A 495 -51.91 -3.47 49.14
C ASP A 495 -51.03 -3.42 50.40
N GLN A 496 -51.48 -4.02 51.51
CA GLN A 496 -50.77 -4.01 52.78
C GLN A 496 -49.66 -5.08 52.79
N ALA A 497 -49.89 -6.25 52.19
CA ALA A 497 -48.87 -7.26 51.97
C ALA A 497 -47.82 -6.82 50.93
N LEU A 498 -48.25 -6.14 49.86
CA LEU A 498 -47.38 -5.54 48.86
C LEU A 498 -46.50 -4.42 49.44
N ALA A 499 -47.03 -3.64 50.39
CA ALA A 499 -46.30 -2.53 51.01
C ALA A 499 -45.10 -2.94 51.89
N THR A 500 -45.01 -4.22 52.28
CA THR A 500 -43.91 -4.75 53.09
C THR A 500 -43.46 -6.13 52.60
N PHE A 501 -43.33 -6.31 51.29
CA PHE A 501 -43.02 -7.62 50.70
C PHE A 501 -41.54 -7.99 50.87
N GLU A 502 -41.26 -9.18 51.42
CA GLU A 502 -39.90 -9.68 51.68
C GLU A 502 -39.42 -10.67 50.60
N ASN A 503 -38.10 -10.74 50.39
CA ASN A 503 -37.43 -11.68 49.47
C ASN A 503 -37.78 -11.52 47.98
N PHE A 504 -38.15 -10.32 47.53
CA PHE A 504 -38.36 -10.03 46.11
C PHE A 504 -37.11 -10.35 45.28
N PHE A 505 -37.32 -10.87 44.07
CA PHE A 505 -36.23 -11.15 43.13
C PHE A 505 -36.68 -10.93 41.69
N ILE A 506 -35.70 -10.75 40.80
CA ILE A 506 -35.85 -10.57 39.35
C ILE A 506 -34.79 -11.45 38.69
N GLU A 507 -35.17 -12.33 37.74
CA GLU A 507 -34.27 -13.38 37.23
C GLU A 507 -34.49 -13.70 35.75
N ASN A 508 -33.41 -13.79 34.96
CA ASN A 508 -33.43 -14.26 33.57
C ASN A 508 -32.26 -15.23 33.28
N ALA A 509 -32.03 -15.57 32.01
CA ALA A 509 -30.97 -16.50 31.61
C ALA A 509 -29.52 -15.98 31.87
N HIS A 510 -29.33 -14.67 32.05
CA HIS A 510 -28.03 -14.06 32.31
C HIS A 510 -27.75 -13.83 33.79
N GLY A 511 -28.77 -13.74 34.64
CA GLY A 511 -28.57 -13.54 36.07
C GLY A 511 -29.82 -13.36 36.92
N LYS A 512 -29.59 -13.10 38.20
CA LYS A 512 -30.62 -12.89 39.24
C LYS A 512 -30.26 -11.69 40.11
N ILE A 513 -31.23 -10.84 40.39
CA ILE A 513 -31.22 -9.84 41.46
C ILE A 513 -32.10 -10.37 42.59
N GLN A 514 -31.56 -10.47 43.80
CA GLN A 514 -32.28 -10.92 45.00
C GLN A 514 -32.21 -9.85 46.08
N PHE A 515 -33.33 -9.17 46.33
CA PHE A 515 -33.45 -8.18 47.39
C PHE A 515 -33.50 -8.85 48.76
N THR A 516 -32.82 -8.25 49.74
CA THR A 516 -32.63 -8.82 51.08
C THR A 516 -33.41 -8.09 52.19
N GLN A 517 -34.26 -7.12 51.82
CA GLN A 517 -35.06 -6.32 52.75
C GLN A 517 -36.53 -6.31 52.31
N ALA A 518 -37.43 -5.89 53.20
CA ALA A 518 -38.83 -5.68 52.86
C ALA A 518 -38.98 -4.43 51.97
N MET A 519 -39.70 -4.54 50.86
CA MET A 519 -39.87 -3.45 49.89
C MET A 519 -41.36 -3.12 49.69
N ASN A 520 -41.65 -1.90 49.24
CA ASN A 520 -43.00 -1.50 48.87
C ASN A 520 -43.25 -1.73 47.38
N LEU A 521 -44.06 -2.74 47.06
CA LEU A 521 -44.45 -3.11 45.71
C LEU A 521 -45.91 -2.71 45.38
N ASN A 522 -46.52 -1.77 46.10
CA ASN A 522 -47.88 -1.25 45.80
C ASN A 522 -47.92 -0.17 44.71
N LYS A 523 -47.12 -0.38 43.66
CA LYS A 523 -47.08 0.44 42.45
C LYS A 523 -46.94 -0.43 41.22
N ALA A 524 -47.58 -0.02 40.12
CA ALA A 524 -47.17 -0.47 38.80
C ALA A 524 -45.70 -0.05 38.56
N ILE A 525 -44.88 -1.02 38.16
CA ILE A 525 -43.50 -0.84 37.69
C ILE A 525 -43.33 -1.82 36.55
N ASP A 526 -42.97 -1.32 35.36
CA ASP A 526 -42.56 -2.19 34.25
C ASP A 526 -41.09 -2.57 34.43
N LEU A 527 -40.83 -3.81 34.83
CA LEU A 527 -39.47 -4.27 35.05
C LEU A 527 -38.73 -4.49 33.72
N ASP A 528 -39.44 -4.71 32.61
CA ASP A 528 -38.84 -4.97 31.30
C ASP A 528 -38.22 -3.69 30.70
N ALA A 529 -38.66 -2.51 31.15
CA ALA A 529 -38.09 -1.22 30.78
C ALA A 529 -37.04 -0.70 31.79
N GLU A 530 -37.23 -0.97 33.09
CA GLU A 530 -36.44 -0.33 34.16
C GLU A 530 -35.31 -1.22 34.73
N VAL A 531 -35.12 -2.44 34.22
CA VAL A 531 -34.10 -3.39 34.69
C VAL A 531 -33.33 -4.01 33.52
N ILE A 532 -32.01 -4.05 33.61
CA ILE A 532 -31.10 -4.71 32.67
C ILE A 532 -30.42 -5.87 33.39
N ILE A 533 -30.49 -7.09 32.85
CA ILE A 533 -29.65 -8.23 33.27
C ILE A 533 -29.13 -8.91 31.99
N GLN A 534 -27.83 -8.74 31.71
CA GLN A 534 -27.16 -9.19 30.49
C GLN A 534 -25.82 -9.88 30.83
N ASN A 535 -25.13 -10.43 29.83
CA ASN A 535 -23.84 -11.09 30.03
C ASN A 535 -22.81 -10.13 30.65
N GLY A 536 -22.38 -10.39 31.89
CA GLY A 536 -21.40 -9.56 32.60
C GLY A 536 -21.92 -8.25 33.19
N LEU A 537 -23.17 -7.84 32.96
CA LEU A 537 -23.69 -6.51 33.32
C LEU A 537 -25.11 -6.58 33.92
N VAL A 538 -25.37 -5.75 34.93
CA VAL A 538 -26.69 -5.57 35.55
C VAL A 538 -26.93 -4.11 35.90
N ALA A 539 -28.16 -3.62 35.69
CA ALA A 539 -28.57 -2.27 36.08
C ALA A 539 -30.04 -2.24 36.51
N ILE A 540 -30.39 -1.25 37.36
CA ILE A 540 -31.79 -0.83 37.57
C ILE A 540 -31.83 0.68 37.46
N ASN A 541 -32.84 1.21 36.76
CA ASN A 541 -33.12 2.64 36.72
C ASN A 541 -33.75 3.09 38.04
N SER A 542 -32.89 3.33 39.04
CA SER A 542 -33.30 3.72 40.38
C SER A 542 -33.99 5.09 40.45
N ALA A 543 -33.94 5.90 39.38
CA ALA A 543 -34.68 7.15 39.27
C ALA A 543 -36.20 6.91 39.12
N ASN A 544 -36.59 5.99 38.24
CA ASN A 544 -38.00 5.63 37.98
C ASN A 544 -38.47 4.54 38.95
N ALA A 545 -37.74 3.41 39.00
CA ALA A 545 -38.05 2.25 39.83
C ALA A 545 -37.58 2.41 41.29
N GLN A 546 -37.86 3.56 41.92
CA GLN A 546 -37.41 3.93 43.27
C GLN A 546 -37.51 2.81 44.34
N PRO A 547 -38.57 1.98 44.42
CA PRO A 547 -38.65 0.91 45.42
C PRO A 547 -37.59 -0.20 45.27
N LEU A 548 -36.94 -0.29 44.10
CA LEU A 548 -35.87 -1.25 43.81
C LEU A 548 -34.47 -0.71 44.11
N ASN A 549 -34.34 0.55 44.58
CA ASN A 549 -33.04 1.09 45.02
C ASN A 549 -32.71 0.64 46.45
N ALA A 550 -32.42 -0.65 46.62
CA ALA A 550 -32.22 -1.30 47.91
C ALA A 550 -31.07 -2.33 47.87
N PRO A 551 -30.45 -2.69 49.01
CA PRO A 551 -29.40 -3.71 49.07
C PRO A 551 -29.85 -5.07 48.56
N ALA A 552 -29.01 -5.71 47.74
CA ALA A 552 -29.31 -6.98 47.10
C ALA A 552 -28.08 -7.86 46.91
N THR A 553 -28.34 -9.15 46.72
CA THR A 553 -27.40 -10.13 46.17
C THR A 553 -27.65 -10.26 44.67
N ILE A 554 -26.60 -10.09 43.87
CA ILE A 554 -26.60 -10.28 42.42
C ILE A 554 -25.91 -11.61 42.11
N THR A 555 -26.48 -12.35 41.15
CA THR A 555 -25.86 -13.49 40.46
C THR A 555 -25.77 -13.15 38.99
N LEU A 556 -24.60 -13.34 38.36
CA LEU A 556 -24.41 -13.18 36.91
C LEU A 556 -23.66 -14.38 36.32
N ASN A 557 -24.12 -14.81 35.15
CA ASN A 557 -23.48 -15.80 34.29
C ASN A 557 -22.54 -15.03 33.35
N THR A 558 -21.22 -15.22 33.50
CA THR A 558 -20.20 -14.30 32.94
C THR A 558 -18.95 -14.98 32.36
N ASN A 559 -18.75 -16.28 32.62
CA ASN A 559 -17.50 -17.02 32.33
C ASN A 559 -16.22 -16.44 32.96
N VAL A 560 -16.32 -15.45 33.84
CA VAL A 560 -15.20 -14.84 34.56
C VAL A 560 -14.67 -15.83 35.62
N ASN A 561 -13.37 -16.10 35.60
CA ASN A 561 -12.71 -17.02 36.54
C ASN A 561 -12.23 -16.29 37.80
N THR A 562 -11.78 -15.04 37.63
CA THR A 562 -11.23 -14.19 38.70
C THR A 562 -11.93 -12.83 38.67
N PRO A 563 -13.03 -12.61 39.41
CA PRO A 563 -13.89 -11.45 39.23
C PRO A 563 -13.36 -10.16 39.88
N LEU A 564 -13.31 -9.10 39.08
CA LEU A 564 -13.21 -7.71 39.51
C LEU A 564 -14.55 -6.99 39.23
N PHE A 565 -15.03 -6.19 40.19
CA PHE A 565 -16.32 -5.52 40.11
C PHE A 565 -16.16 -4.04 39.74
N LYS A 566 -16.83 -3.62 38.67
CA LYS A 566 -16.91 -2.23 38.23
C LYS A 566 -18.34 -1.68 38.39
N LYS A 567 -18.47 -0.35 38.49
CA LYS A 567 -19.77 0.33 38.56
C LYS A 567 -19.83 1.61 37.70
N SER A 568 -21.05 2.10 37.49
CA SER A 568 -21.36 3.44 36.99
C SER A 568 -22.64 3.93 37.67
N ASP A 569 -22.74 5.22 37.96
CA ASP A 569 -23.92 5.79 38.63
C ASP A 569 -25.11 6.03 37.66
N ALA A 570 -24.87 5.93 36.34
CA ALA A 570 -25.91 6.00 35.31
C ALA A 570 -26.55 4.62 35.04
N PHE A 571 -27.80 4.60 34.56
CA PHE A 571 -28.45 3.43 33.99
C PHE A 571 -28.04 3.31 32.50
N THR A 572 -27.33 2.25 32.13
CA THR A 572 -26.78 2.10 30.76
C THR A 572 -26.57 0.64 30.37
N THR A 573 -26.65 0.36 29.07
CA THR A 573 -26.17 -0.88 28.44
C THR A 573 -24.71 -0.82 27.99
N ASP A 574 -24.13 0.38 27.85
CA ASP A 574 -22.72 0.53 27.47
C ASP A 574 -21.81 0.00 28.58
N ALA A 575 -21.07 -1.06 28.26
CA ALA A 575 -20.14 -1.69 29.18
C ALA A 575 -18.84 -0.87 29.38
N ASN A 576 -18.53 0.13 28.55
CA ASN A 576 -17.31 0.92 28.65
C ASN A 576 -17.47 2.09 29.65
N ALA A 577 -18.66 2.71 29.71
CA ALA A 577 -19.05 3.66 30.76
C ALA A 577 -19.11 3.08 32.20
N VAL A 578 -18.86 1.77 32.37
CA VAL A 578 -18.88 1.05 33.66
C VAL A 578 -17.45 0.66 34.07
N ASN A 579 -16.65 1.67 34.41
CA ASN A 579 -15.20 1.58 34.60
C ASN A 579 -14.69 1.86 36.04
N GLN A 580 -15.51 2.46 36.90
CA GLN A 580 -15.15 2.79 38.29
C GLN A 580 -15.07 1.52 39.16
N ASP A 581 -14.12 1.41 40.09
CA ASP A 581 -14.04 0.25 40.98
C ASP A 581 -15.18 0.22 42.01
N CYS A 582 -15.90 -0.89 42.07
CA CYS A 582 -16.94 -1.11 43.08
C CYS A 582 -16.32 -1.63 44.39
N ALA A 583 -15.66 -0.75 45.14
CA ALA A 583 -15.06 -1.08 46.45
C ALA A 583 -16.08 -1.56 47.52
N GLU A 584 -17.38 -1.33 47.28
CA GLU A 584 -18.49 -1.77 48.14
C GLU A 584 -19.07 -3.13 47.70
N CYS A 585 -18.72 -3.64 46.52
CA CYS A 585 -19.16 -4.94 46.01
C CYS A 585 -18.43 -6.07 46.73
N THR A 586 -19.18 -6.96 47.40
CA THR A 586 -18.58 -8.10 48.14
C THR A 586 -18.85 -9.42 47.42
N LEU A 587 -17.80 -10.15 47.01
CA LEU A 587 -17.90 -11.48 46.43
C LEU A 587 -18.48 -12.47 47.46
N VAL A 588 -19.53 -13.20 47.05
CA VAL A 588 -20.14 -14.30 47.82
C VAL A 588 -19.63 -15.66 47.32
N SER A 589 -19.54 -15.85 46.00
CA SER A 589 -18.99 -17.07 45.38
C SER A 589 -18.67 -16.86 43.90
N ASN A 590 -17.66 -17.55 43.38
CA ASN A 590 -17.51 -17.80 41.94
C ASN A 590 -17.41 -19.32 41.70
N SER A 591 -18.18 -19.86 40.76
CA SER A 591 -18.08 -21.26 40.33
C SER A 591 -18.70 -21.46 38.96
N ASN A 592 -18.04 -22.22 38.08
CA ASN A 592 -18.55 -22.63 36.76
C ASN A 592 -19.04 -21.45 35.88
N GLY A 593 -18.33 -20.31 35.91
CA GLY A 593 -18.71 -19.10 35.17
C GLY A 593 -19.86 -18.29 35.80
N VAL A 594 -20.36 -18.69 36.97
CA VAL A 594 -21.42 -17.99 37.72
C VAL A 594 -20.80 -17.25 38.91
N VAL A 595 -20.90 -15.92 38.89
CA VAL A 595 -20.38 -15.00 39.91
C VAL A 595 -21.54 -14.47 40.74
N VAL A 596 -21.43 -14.56 42.07
CA VAL A 596 -22.42 -14.06 43.04
C VAL A 596 -21.77 -13.03 43.95
N PHE A 597 -22.37 -11.86 44.10
CA PHE A 597 -21.86 -10.75 44.92
C PHE A 597 -22.99 -9.91 45.52
N THR A 598 -22.70 -9.05 46.51
CA THR A 598 -23.70 -8.14 47.11
C THR A 598 -23.38 -6.67 46.86
N VAL A 599 -24.44 -5.85 46.71
CA VAL A 599 -24.36 -4.38 46.51
C VAL A 599 -25.23 -3.62 47.54
N PRO A 600 -24.86 -2.37 47.90
CA PRO A 600 -25.56 -1.57 48.91
C PRO A 600 -26.81 -0.82 48.38
N GLY A 601 -27.02 -0.79 47.07
CA GLY A 601 -28.11 -0.08 46.39
C GLY A 601 -28.03 -0.36 44.88
N PHE A 602 -28.76 0.40 44.05
CA PHE A 602 -28.78 0.17 42.60
C PHE A 602 -28.37 1.36 41.73
N SER A 603 -27.42 1.05 40.85
CA SER A 603 -26.96 1.77 39.66
C SER A 603 -26.56 0.70 38.62
N THR A 604 -25.61 0.95 37.72
CA THR A 604 -25.08 -0.09 36.81
C THR A 604 -23.83 -0.75 37.38
N TYR A 605 -23.75 -2.08 37.32
CA TYR A 605 -22.61 -2.89 37.76
C TYR A 605 -22.14 -3.84 36.64
N LYS A 606 -20.82 -4.03 36.53
CA LYS A 606 -20.16 -4.90 35.55
C LYS A 606 -19.15 -5.82 36.25
N VAL A 607 -19.02 -7.05 35.78
CA VAL A 607 -17.97 -8.00 36.21
C VAL A 607 -16.96 -8.15 35.07
N VAL A 608 -15.67 -8.01 35.37
CA VAL A 608 -14.57 -8.28 34.43
C VAL A 608 -13.61 -9.31 35.01
N ASN A 609 -12.85 -10.01 34.15
CA ASN A 609 -11.85 -10.96 34.58
C ASN A 609 -10.54 -10.24 34.95
N GLN A 610 -9.90 -10.66 36.04
CA GLN A 610 -8.60 -10.16 36.46
C GLN A 610 -7.51 -10.70 35.53
N ALA A 611 -6.78 -9.79 34.89
CA ALA A 611 -5.54 -10.09 34.17
C ALA A 611 -4.32 -9.81 35.08
N PRO A 612 -3.32 -10.70 35.14
CA PRO A 612 -2.05 -10.41 35.81
C PRO A 612 -1.30 -9.28 35.10
N ALA A 613 -0.31 -8.68 35.76
CA ALA A 613 0.53 -7.64 35.14
C ALA A 613 1.47 -8.22 34.07
N GLY A 614 1.28 -7.84 32.80
CA GLY A 614 2.21 -8.07 31.69
C GLY A 614 2.94 -6.79 31.28
N VAL A 615 4.00 -6.94 30.48
CA VAL A 615 4.81 -5.84 29.94
C VAL A 615 4.50 -5.65 28.45
N GLN A 616 3.81 -4.57 28.10
CA GLN A 616 3.56 -4.21 26.70
C GLN A 616 4.61 -3.20 26.19
N LEU A 617 5.12 -3.44 24.98
CA LEU A 617 6.15 -2.68 24.25
C LEU A 617 5.72 -2.53 22.77
N PRO A 618 6.30 -1.59 21.99
CA PRO A 618 6.15 -1.60 20.53
C PRO A 618 7.00 -2.71 19.87
N THR A 619 6.79 -2.93 18.57
CA THR A 619 7.49 -3.95 17.76
C THR A 619 8.86 -3.49 17.27
N ARG A 620 8.95 -2.26 16.74
CA ARG A 620 10.15 -1.60 16.18
C ARG A 620 10.54 -0.40 17.04
N VAL A 621 11.84 -0.21 17.26
CA VAL A 621 12.45 1.02 17.79
C VAL A 621 13.60 1.37 16.85
N GLU A 622 13.65 2.63 16.44
CA GLU A 622 14.55 3.08 15.39
C GLU A 622 15.10 4.47 15.71
N PHE A 623 16.35 4.68 15.32
CA PHE A 623 17.02 5.97 15.44
C PHE A 623 16.96 6.75 14.12
N PRO A 624 16.78 8.08 14.17
CA PRO A 624 16.94 8.93 12.98
C PRO A 624 18.38 8.88 12.45
N VAL A 625 18.56 9.20 11.16
CA VAL A 625 19.84 9.17 10.45
C VAL A 625 20.93 9.91 11.23
N GLY A 626 21.93 9.17 11.73
CA GLY A 626 23.04 9.71 12.48
C GLY A 626 24.38 9.65 11.75
N ASN A 627 25.31 10.52 12.17
CA ASN A 627 26.67 10.51 11.66
C ASN A 627 27.55 9.58 12.52
N ARG A 628 28.55 8.93 11.90
CA ARG A 628 29.53 8.11 12.64
C ARG A 628 30.19 8.95 13.75
N ASN A 629 30.47 8.31 14.88
CA ASN A 629 30.99 8.95 16.09
C ASN A 629 30.05 9.97 16.79
N THR A 630 28.76 10.10 16.41
CA THR A 630 27.75 10.85 17.18
C THR A 630 26.78 9.93 17.94
N ALA A 631 26.03 10.50 18.89
CA ALA A 631 25.02 9.76 19.65
C ALA A 631 23.59 10.09 19.15
N VAL A 632 22.85 9.06 18.77
CA VAL A 632 21.46 9.13 18.32
C VAL A 632 20.49 8.75 19.44
N GLN A 633 19.25 9.24 19.38
CA GLN A 633 18.23 9.08 20.42
C GLN A 633 16.87 8.69 19.83
N ALA A 634 16.15 7.80 20.52
CA ALA A 634 14.81 7.36 20.18
C ALA A 634 13.97 7.19 21.46
N ASN A 635 12.64 7.14 21.36
CA ASN A 635 11.74 7.02 22.50
C ASN A 635 10.73 5.87 22.30
N PHE A 636 10.36 5.16 23.37
CA PHE A 636 9.29 4.16 23.32
C PHE A 636 8.57 4.01 24.67
N SER A 637 7.32 3.54 24.62
CA SER A 637 6.51 3.33 25.83
C SER A 637 6.63 1.91 26.39
N VAL A 638 6.58 1.81 27.72
CA VAL A 638 6.42 0.58 28.48
C VAL A 638 5.10 0.67 29.25
N THR A 639 4.20 -0.29 29.06
CA THR A 639 2.85 -0.28 29.65
C THR A 639 2.56 -1.55 30.45
N ASN A 640 1.82 -1.41 31.56
CA ASN A 640 1.22 -2.53 32.28
C ASN A 640 -0.19 -2.80 31.73
N ASP A 641 -0.35 -3.86 30.92
CA ASP A 641 -1.64 -4.27 30.34
C ASP A 641 -2.56 -5.00 31.34
N GLY A 642 -2.02 -5.39 32.49
CA GLY A 642 -2.72 -6.11 33.54
C GLY A 642 -3.75 -5.28 34.31
N SER A 643 -4.62 -5.98 35.04
CA SER A 643 -5.79 -5.39 35.71
C SER A 643 -5.83 -5.55 37.23
N THR A 644 -4.76 -6.07 37.86
CA THR A 644 -4.69 -6.28 39.32
C THR A 644 -3.41 -5.76 39.95
N ASP A 645 -2.27 -6.23 39.45
CA ASP A 645 -0.97 -6.04 40.10
C ASP A 645 -0.16 -4.95 39.42
N SER A 646 0.77 -4.36 40.17
CA SER A 646 1.75 -3.43 39.59
C SER A 646 2.96 -4.20 39.10
N LEU A 647 3.53 -3.83 37.96
CA LEU A 647 4.85 -4.29 37.54
C LEU A 647 5.89 -3.76 38.55
N THR A 648 6.67 -4.65 39.17
CA THR A 648 7.71 -4.29 40.15
C THR A 648 9.10 -4.72 39.69
N ASN A 649 10.13 -4.03 40.21
CA ASN A 649 11.54 -4.21 39.82
C ASN A 649 11.75 -4.25 38.31
N LEU A 650 11.10 -3.31 37.61
CA LEU A 650 11.26 -3.12 36.18
C LEU A 650 12.74 -2.83 35.85
N ARG A 651 13.29 -3.63 34.95
CA ARG A 651 14.68 -3.61 34.47
C ARG A 651 14.66 -3.63 32.95
N ILE A 652 15.61 -2.92 32.36
CA ILE A 652 15.77 -2.80 30.91
C ILE A 652 17.22 -3.12 30.54
N THR A 653 17.39 -3.89 29.47
CA THR A 653 18.69 -4.32 28.94
C THR A 653 18.59 -4.51 27.43
N SER A 654 19.64 -4.13 26.69
CA SER A 654 19.83 -4.57 25.30
C SER A 654 20.96 -5.59 25.23
N ASN A 655 20.96 -6.43 24.19
CA ASN A 655 22.08 -7.31 23.83
C ASN A 655 22.97 -6.71 22.72
N ALA A 656 22.70 -5.48 22.28
CA ALA A 656 23.43 -4.81 21.21
C ALA A 656 24.95 -4.75 21.43
N ALA A 657 25.70 -4.73 20.34
CA ALA A 657 27.17 -4.75 20.39
C ALA A 657 27.72 -3.57 21.21
N ALA A 658 28.71 -3.84 22.04
CA ALA A 658 29.15 -2.91 23.09
C ALA A 658 29.73 -1.59 22.56
N GLU A 659 30.13 -1.54 21.29
CA GLU A 659 30.52 -0.34 20.55
C GLU A 659 29.38 0.68 20.41
N TYR A 660 28.12 0.23 20.31
CA TYR A 660 26.94 1.09 20.28
C TYR A 660 26.59 1.74 21.63
N GLN A 661 27.26 1.32 22.72
CA GLN A 661 27.20 1.92 24.06
C GLN A 661 25.76 2.30 24.52
N VAL A 662 24.79 1.41 24.29
CA VAL A 662 23.36 1.71 24.47
C VAL A 662 23.02 2.09 25.92
N VAL A 663 22.39 3.25 26.10
CA VAL A 663 21.94 3.79 27.39
C VAL A 663 20.44 4.00 27.38
N PHE A 664 19.77 3.71 28.50
CA PHE A 664 18.34 3.95 28.70
C PHE A 664 18.10 5.02 29.77
N THR A 665 17.18 5.93 29.49
CA THR A 665 16.78 7.04 30.37
C THR A 665 15.26 7.02 30.57
N PRO A 666 14.75 6.83 31.81
CA PRO A 666 15.49 6.62 33.05
C PRO A 666 16.08 5.20 33.16
N ASN A 667 17.32 5.10 33.65
CA ASN A 667 18.00 3.82 33.85
C ASN A 667 17.46 2.97 35.02
N ALA A 668 16.60 3.55 35.85
CA ALA A 668 15.87 2.88 36.92
C ALA A 668 14.38 3.12 36.71
N LEU A 669 13.67 2.09 36.24
CA LEU A 669 12.26 2.17 35.91
C LEU A 669 11.40 2.14 37.19
N ALA A 670 10.38 2.99 37.25
CA ALA A 670 9.41 3.01 38.34
C ALA A 670 8.39 1.87 38.19
N SER A 671 7.75 1.47 39.30
CA SER A 671 6.70 0.45 39.26
C SER A 671 5.42 0.98 38.59
N LEU A 672 4.91 0.30 37.56
CA LEU A 672 3.71 0.68 36.83
C LEU A 672 2.46 0.03 37.44
N ALA A 673 1.47 0.84 37.82
CA ALA A 673 0.15 0.38 38.23
C ALA A 673 -0.62 -0.26 37.05
N PRO A 674 -1.68 -1.05 37.29
CA PRO A 674 -2.58 -1.55 36.24
C PRO A 674 -3.02 -0.45 35.26
N GLY A 675 -2.84 -0.67 33.95
CA GLY A 675 -3.17 0.29 32.90
C GLY A 675 -2.31 1.55 32.85
N ALA A 676 -1.17 1.60 33.57
CA ALA A 676 -0.24 2.73 33.54
C ALA A 676 0.94 2.49 32.60
N SER A 677 1.41 3.58 31.97
CA SER A 677 2.54 3.60 31.04
C SER A 677 3.65 4.54 31.51
N MET A 678 4.87 4.31 31.02
CA MET A 678 5.97 5.28 31.08
C MET A 678 6.69 5.35 29.73
N ASN A 679 7.20 6.53 29.38
CA ASN A 679 8.12 6.69 28.26
C ASN A 679 9.55 6.35 28.70
N VAL A 680 10.32 5.72 27.82
CA VAL A 680 11.73 5.40 27.98
C VAL A 680 12.46 5.91 26.75
N GLN A 681 13.42 6.80 26.97
CA GLN A 681 14.38 7.20 25.95
C GLN A 681 15.49 6.17 25.89
N VAL A 682 15.90 5.81 24.67
CA VAL A 682 17.14 5.07 24.40
C VAL A 682 18.12 5.98 23.66
N THR A 683 19.40 5.82 23.96
CA THR A 683 20.52 6.49 23.28
C THR A 683 21.50 5.43 22.79
N ALA A 684 21.93 5.51 21.54
CA ALA A 684 23.02 4.71 20.99
C ALA A 684 24.13 5.62 20.46
N GLN A 685 25.37 5.23 20.70
CA GLN A 685 26.55 5.86 20.10
C GLN A 685 26.82 5.16 18.76
N LEU A 686 26.90 5.90 17.65
CA LEU A 686 27.34 5.31 16.39
C LEU A 686 28.87 5.18 16.41
N PRO A 687 29.45 3.97 16.23
CA PRO A 687 30.90 3.81 16.18
C PRO A 687 31.50 4.37 14.88
N THR A 688 32.83 4.54 14.85
CA THR A 688 33.56 5.05 13.68
C THR A 688 33.58 4.07 12.50
N ASN A 689 33.33 2.79 12.74
CA ASN A 689 33.27 1.72 11.75
C ASN A 689 31.84 1.20 11.50
N ALA A 690 30.81 1.98 11.85
CA ALA A 690 29.42 1.61 11.53
C ALA A 690 29.20 1.65 10.01
N ASN A 691 28.55 0.63 9.45
CA ASN A 691 28.14 0.66 8.04
C ASN A 691 27.10 1.78 7.81
N GLY A 692 27.03 2.31 6.60
CA GLY A 692 26.02 3.30 6.17
C GLY A 692 24.75 2.64 5.66
N GLY A 693 23.59 3.22 5.97
CA GLY A 693 22.27 2.62 5.80
C GLY A 693 21.61 2.22 7.13
N LEU A 694 20.56 1.39 7.05
CA LEU A 694 19.73 0.95 8.16
C LEU A 694 20.16 -0.44 8.66
N PHE A 695 20.50 -0.58 9.96
CA PHE A 695 21.00 -1.84 10.54
C PHE A 695 20.32 -2.18 11.87
N ASP A 696 19.86 -3.42 11.99
CA ASP A 696 19.42 -3.98 13.27
C ASP A 696 20.65 -4.20 14.18
N ILE A 697 20.63 -3.56 15.36
CA ILE A 697 21.66 -3.74 16.39
C ILE A 697 21.23 -4.71 17.49
N GLY A 698 20.01 -5.26 17.44
CA GLY A 698 19.59 -6.42 18.23
C GLY A 698 18.25 -6.25 18.97
N ASP A 699 18.21 -6.69 20.23
CA ASP A 699 17.01 -6.70 21.05
C ASP A 699 17.02 -5.62 22.15
N ILE A 700 15.84 -5.15 22.54
CA ILE A 700 15.60 -4.48 23.83
C ILE A 700 14.68 -5.37 24.68
N THR A 701 15.19 -5.91 25.78
CA THR A 701 14.40 -6.65 26.77
C THR A 701 13.96 -5.74 27.91
N VAL A 702 12.66 -5.74 28.22
CA VAL A 702 12.08 -5.09 29.39
C VAL A 702 11.38 -6.14 30.25
N ALA A 703 11.73 -6.19 31.54
CA ALA A 703 11.33 -7.26 32.43
C ALA A 703 10.97 -6.77 33.83
N SER A 704 10.04 -7.42 34.51
CA SER A 704 9.61 -7.14 35.88
C SER A 704 9.81 -8.36 36.80
N ASP A 705 9.26 -8.37 38.01
CA ASP A 705 9.13 -9.60 38.81
C ASP A 705 8.01 -10.51 38.28
N GLN A 706 7.09 -9.96 37.48
CA GLN A 706 5.85 -10.58 37.04
C GLN A 706 5.97 -11.20 35.63
N ASP A 707 6.63 -10.49 34.70
CA ASP A 707 6.62 -10.79 33.27
C ASP A 707 7.87 -10.24 32.54
N THR A 708 8.07 -10.56 31.26
CA THR A 708 9.19 -10.10 30.42
C THR A 708 8.82 -10.06 28.93
N ALA A 709 9.02 -8.91 28.31
CA ALA A 709 8.81 -8.68 26.87
C ALA A 709 10.09 -8.20 26.18
N ILE A 710 10.12 -8.32 24.85
CA ILE A 710 11.29 -8.04 24.01
C ILE A 710 10.85 -7.30 22.75
N ILE A 711 11.56 -6.21 22.42
CA ILE A 711 11.53 -5.54 21.11
C ILE A 711 12.64 -6.19 20.29
N THR A 712 12.31 -6.77 19.14
CA THR A 712 13.22 -7.59 18.30
C THR A 712 13.54 -6.93 16.94
N GLN A 713 13.42 -5.61 16.89
CA GLN A 713 13.67 -4.75 15.74
C GLN A 713 14.23 -3.44 16.29
N PHE A 714 15.55 -3.37 16.52
CA PHE A 714 16.20 -2.23 17.15
C PHE A 714 17.22 -1.62 16.18
N PHE A 715 16.76 -0.69 15.35
CA PHE A 715 17.51 -0.23 14.18
C PHE A 715 18.27 1.09 14.43
N VAL A 716 19.54 1.15 14.01
CA VAL A 716 20.25 2.41 13.76
C VAL A 716 20.21 2.75 12.28
N ASN A 717 19.99 4.02 11.95
CA ASN A 717 20.20 4.53 10.60
C ASN A 717 21.46 5.42 10.60
N VAL A 718 22.39 5.16 9.68
CA VAL A 718 23.73 5.75 9.66
C VAL A 718 24.01 6.37 8.29
N ARG A 719 24.44 7.63 8.26
CA ARG A 719 24.73 8.35 7.01
C ARG A 719 25.77 7.61 6.15
N THR A 720 25.40 7.29 4.90
CA THR A 720 26.33 6.80 3.87
C THR A 720 27.31 7.90 3.44
N GLY A 721 28.23 7.58 2.53
CA GLY A 721 29.32 8.49 2.12
C GLY A 721 29.74 8.37 0.66
N LEU A 722 29.06 7.50 -0.08
CA LEU A 722 29.09 7.47 -1.54
C LEU A 722 27.81 8.16 -2.04
N GLU A 723 27.93 8.87 -3.14
CA GLU A 723 26.87 9.62 -3.81
C GLU A 723 26.94 9.26 -5.31
N ILE A 724 25.83 8.83 -5.90
CA ILE A 724 25.71 8.70 -7.35
C ILE A 724 25.32 10.08 -7.87
N SER A 725 26.32 10.84 -8.32
CA SER A 725 26.18 12.26 -8.67
C SER A 725 25.62 12.49 -10.08
N GLN A 726 25.74 11.51 -10.98
CA GLN A 726 25.23 11.56 -12.35
C GLN A 726 25.12 10.13 -12.90
N VAL A 727 24.06 9.88 -13.69
CA VAL A 727 23.95 8.69 -14.56
C VAL A 727 23.51 9.17 -15.93
N GLU A 728 24.20 8.73 -16.99
CA GLU A 728 23.89 9.05 -18.38
C GLU A 728 23.78 7.79 -19.24
N VAL A 729 23.02 7.89 -20.34
CA VAL A 729 22.93 6.90 -21.42
C VAL A 729 23.19 7.64 -22.74
N ASP A 730 24.06 7.12 -23.60
CA ASP A 730 24.45 7.70 -24.90
C ASP A 730 24.73 9.24 -24.82
N ASP A 731 25.67 9.61 -23.95
CA ASP A 731 26.12 10.99 -23.62
C ASP A 731 25.00 11.95 -23.12
N LYS A 732 23.94 11.42 -22.46
CA LYS A 732 22.83 12.23 -21.92
C LYS A 732 22.25 11.64 -20.63
N VAL A 733 21.98 12.46 -19.61
CA VAL A 733 21.12 12.06 -18.47
C VAL A 733 19.78 11.50 -18.96
N SER A 734 19.06 12.24 -19.81
CA SER A 734 17.82 11.78 -20.47
C SER A 734 18.11 11.02 -21.78
N GLY A 735 19.08 10.12 -21.76
CA GLY A 735 19.37 9.23 -22.88
C GLY A 735 18.30 8.16 -23.07
N LYS A 736 18.31 7.58 -24.28
CA LYS A 736 17.58 6.38 -24.66
C LYS A 736 18.57 5.29 -25.03
N PHE A 737 18.19 4.04 -24.82
CA PHE A 737 18.81 2.87 -25.45
C PHE A 737 18.39 2.76 -26.93
N LYS A 738 19.00 1.84 -27.67
CA LYS A 738 18.64 1.47 -29.04
C LYS A 738 18.70 -0.04 -29.20
N ALA A 739 17.69 -0.61 -29.87
CA ALA A 739 17.66 -2.02 -30.24
C ALA A 739 18.78 -2.32 -31.26
N GLY A 740 19.50 -3.44 -31.10
CA GLY A 740 20.52 -3.88 -32.06
C GLY A 740 21.82 -3.04 -32.16
N GLU A 741 22.06 -2.08 -31.27
CA GLU A 741 23.34 -1.35 -31.17
C GLU A 741 24.03 -1.56 -29.80
N GLU A 742 25.35 -1.35 -29.76
CA GLU A 742 26.09 -1.17 -28.50
C GLU A 742 25.70 0.19 -27.89
N ASN A 743 25.14 0.18 -26.68
CA ASN A 743 24.72 1.38 -25.94
C ASN A 743 25.68 1.66 -24.77
N GLU A 744 25.93 2.94 -24.46
CA GLU A 744 26.90 3.36 -23.44
C GLU A 744 26.20 4.00 -22.23
N VAL A 745 26.38 3.41 -21.04
CA VAL A 745 25.89 3.95 -19.75
C VAL A 745 27.07 4.49 -18.95
N LYS A 746 26.96 5.70 -18.39
CA LYS A 746 28.04 6.34 -17.62
C LYS A 746 27.58 6.63 -16.21
N VAL A 747 28.30 6.13 -15.22
CA VAL A 747 27.97 6.31 -13.80
C VAL A 747 29.07 7.12 -13.12
N LYS A 748 28.67 8.24 -12.50
CA LYS A 748 29.59 9.14 -11.83
C LYS A 748 29.40 9.12 -10.31
N VAL A 749 30.35 8.51 -9.61
CA VAL A 749 30.33 8.34 -8.15
C VAL A 749 31.22 9.37 -7.49
N LYS A 750 30.73 9.98 -6.40
CA LYS A 750 31.45 10.95 -5.57
C LYS A 750 31.55 10.44 -4.12
N ASN A 751 32.72 10.57 -3.53
CA ASN A 751 32.92 10.37 -2.10
C ASN A 751 32.62 11.69 -1.38
N ILE A 752 31.47 11.75 -0.70
CA ILE A 752 31.01 12.88 0.14
C ILE A 752 31.41 12.72 1.62
N PHE A 753 32.31 11.78 1.92
CA PHE A 753 32.74 11.47 3.28
C PHE A 753 34.13 12.03 3.58
N ASN A 754 34.38 12.34 4.85
CA ASN A 754 35.61 12.95 5.32
C ASN A 754 36.79 11.95 5.46
N LEU A 755 36.68 10.77 4.86
CA LEU A 755 37.70 9.74 4.78
C LEU A 755 37.79 9.17 3.37
N GLU A 756 38.96 8.64 3.03
CA GLU A 756 39.18 7.85 1.81
C GLU A 756 38.35 6.55 1.90
N ILE A 757 37.66 6.22 0.81
CA ILE A 757 36.87 5.00 0.62
C ILE A 757 37.63 4.17 -0.41
N GLU A 758 38.07 2.99 0.03
CA GLU A 758 38.84 1.99 -0.70
C GLU A 758 37.88 0.89 -1.22
N ASP A 759 38.35 0.07 -2.18
CA ASP A 759 37.63 -1.09 -2.71
C ASP A 759 36.19 -0.74 -3.21
N ILE A 760 36.01 0.35 -3.97
CA ILE A 760 34.71 0.75 -4.54
C ILE A 760 34.41 -0.04 -5.81
N SER A 761 33.21 -0.60 -5.91
CA SER A 761 32.66 -1.24 -7.10
C SER A 761 31.30 -0.65 -7.46
N ILE A 762 31.07 -0.44 -8.74
CA ILE A 762 29.78 -0.07 -9.33
C ILE A 762 29.23 -1.30 -10.06
N GLU A 763 28.00 -1.69 -9.75
CA GLU A 763 27.22 -2.70 -10.47
C GLU A 763 26.07 -1.99 -11.19
N VAL A 764 25.96 -2.18 -12.50
CA VAL A 764 24.91 -1.60 -13.35
C VAL A 764 24.11 -2.75 -13.93
N THR A 765 22.82 -2.78 -13.63
CA THR A 765 21.90 -3.85 -14.03
C THR A 765 20.77 -3.27 -14.83
N LEU A 766 20.51 -3.85 -16.00
CA LEU A 766 19.36 -3.55 -16.83
C LEU A 766 18.39 -4.73 -16.74
N HIS A 767 17.18 -4.47 -16.25
CA HIS A 767 16.24 -5.52 -15.86
C HIS A 767 15.37 -6.04 -17.00
N ASP A 768 15.04 -7.33 -16.93
CA ASP A 768 13.96 -8.01 -17.66
C ASP A 768 13.97 -7.82 -19.19
N ILE A 769 15.14 -7.96 -19.82
CA ILE A 769 15.40 -7.58 -21.23
C ILE A 769 14.80 -8.55 -22.27
N ASP A 770 14.84 -9.85 -22.00
CA ASP A 770 14.35 -10.96 -22.85
C ASP A 770 13.96 -12.12 -21.91
N ASP A 771 12.71 -12.61 -21.97
CA ASP A 771 12.21 -13.77 -21.21
C ASP A 771 12.42 -13.66 -19.66
N ASN A 772 12.55 -12.44 -19.13
CA ASN A 772 12.95 -12.09 -17.74
C ASN A 772 14.43 -12.38 -17.38
N GLU A 773 15.37 -12.35 -18.33
CA GLU A 773 16.82 -12.29 -18.05
C GLU A 773 17.30 -10.84 -17.90
N ASN A 774 18.06 -10.56 -16.83
CA ASN A 774 18.71 -9.26 -16.60
C ASN A 774 20.09 -9.23 -17.28
N LEU A 775 20.54 -8.04 -17.70
CA LEU A 775 21.92 -7.79 -18.13
C LEU A 775 22.67 -7.02 -17.04
N ASP A 776 23.70 -7.65 -16.43
CA ASP A 776 24.58 -7.02 -15.43
C ASP A 776 25.98 -6.69 -15.98
N GLN A 777 26.55 -5.58 -15.50
CA GLN A 777 27.95 -5.18 -15.71
C GLN A 777 28.54 -4.64 -14.40
N THR A 778 29.81 -4.93 -14.12
CA THR A 778 30.50 -4.44 -12.91
C THR A 778 31.82 -3.76 -13.26
N SER A 779 32.16 -2.67 -12.57
CA SER A 779 33.45 -1.97 -12.73
C SER A 779 34.64 -2.78 -12.20
N ASP A 780 35.86 -2.42 -12.59
CA ASP A 780 37.05 -2.74 -11.79
C ASP A 780 36.96 -2.01 -10.42
N GLU A 781 37.62 -2.54 -9.39
CA GLU A 781 37.68 -1.94 -8.03
C GLU A 781 38.53 -0.64 -8.03
N PHE A 782 38.04 0.46 -7.45
CA PHE A 782 38.77 1.75 -7.37
C PHE A 782 38.69 2.47 -6.01
N ASP A 783 39.61 3.42 -5.77
CA ASP A 783 39.70 4.20 -4.51
C ASP A 783 39.23 5.66 -4.72
N LEU A 784 38.27 6.16 -3.93
CA LEU A 784 37.90 7.57 -3.89
C LEU A 784 38.41 8.27 -2.62
N LYS A 785 39.17 9.34 -2.84
CA LYS A 785 39.56 10.29 -1.78
C LYS A 785 38.41 11.20 -1.41
N VAL A 786 38.50 11.76 -0.21
CA VAL A 786 37.65 12.83 0.32
C VAL A 786 37.33 13.86 -0.78
N ASN A 787 36.04 14.02 -1.04
CA ASN A 787 35.47 15.00 -1.96
C ASN A 787 35.97 14.85 -3.39
N LYS A 788 36.26 13.62 -3.84
CA LYS A 788 36.61 13.29 -5.23
C LYS A 788 35.53 12.44 -5.87
N ASP A 789 35.40 12.66 -7.16
CA ASP A 789 34.56 11.99 -8.12
C ASP A 789 35.38 11.04 -9.02
N ASN A 790 34.74 9.98 -9.50
CA ASN A 790 35.20 9.12 -10.59
C ASN A 790 34.01 8.77 -11.49
N GLU A 791 34.28 8.43 -12.74
CA GLU A 791 33.31 8.22 -13.81
C GLU A 791 33.71 6.91 -14.51
N GLU A 792 32.81 5.94 -14.56
CA GLU A 792 33.03 4.64 -15.20
C GLU A 792 32.00 4.42 -16.32
N ASP A 793 32.47 3.88 -17.44
CA ASP A 793 31.70 3.61 -18.65
C ASP A 793 31.32 2.12 -18.74
N PHE A 794 30.05 1.83 -19.00
CA PHE A 794 29.47 0.49 -19.11
C PHE A 794 28.83 0.32 -20.51
N THR A 795 28.89 -0.88 -21.08
CA THR A 795 28.36 -1.14 -22.43
C THR A 795 27.34 -2.27 -22.42
N PHE A 796 26.18 -2.03 -23.05
CA PHE A 796 25.10 -3.00 -23.19
C PHE A 796 24.79 -3.23 -24.67
N ASP A 797 24.94 -4.47 -25.12
CA ASP A 797 24.61 -4.93 -26.48
C ASP A 797 23.18 -5.49 -26.42
N LEU A 798 22.21 -4.73 -26.96
CA LEU A 798 20.79 -5.08 -26.87
C LEU A 798 20.35 -5.87 -28.10
N PRO A 799 19.49 -6.92 -27.94
CA PRO A 799 18.88 -7.58 -29.09
C PRO A 799 17.98 -6.62 -29.89
N VAL A 800 17.48 -7.11 -31.02
CA VAL A 800 16.59 -6.37 -31.92
C VAL A 800 15.13 -6.68 -31.57
N ASP A 801 14.91 -7.97 -31.37
CA ASP A 801 13.86 -8.61 -30.61
C ASP A 801 14.03 -8.32 -29.10
N LEU A 802 13.50 -7.17 -28.68
CA LEU A 802 13.31 -6.73 -27.29
C LEU A 802 11.81 -6.80 -26.97
N ASP A 803 11.45 -7.43 -25.84
CA ASP A 803 10.06 -7.62 -25.38
C ASP A 803 9.33 -6.29 -25.08
N ASP A 804 10.06 -5.25 -24.67
CA ASP A 804 9.56 -3.95 -24.19
C ASP A 804 10.32 -2.76 -24.81
N ASP A 805 9.84 -1.55 -24.54
CA ASP A 805 10.46 -0.28 -24.98
C ASP A 805 11.01 0.58 -23.84
N ASN A 806 10.95 0.09 -22.61
CA ASN A 806 11.42 0.80 -21.44
C ASN A 806 11.94 -0.22 -20.44
N TYR A 807 13.18 -0.02 -19.99
CA TYR A 807 13.86 -0.98 -19.13
C TYR A 807 14.41 -0.29 -17.89
N VAL A 808 14.30 -0.94 -16.73
CA VAL A 808 14.78 -0.40 -15.46
C VAL A 808 16.29 -0.54 -15.40
N LEU A 809 16.99 0.59 -15.50
CA LEU A 809 18.42 0.71 -15.25
C LEU A 809 18.64 0.93 -13.75
N GLN A 810 19.02 -0.12 -13.04
CA GLN A 810 19.51 -0.06 -11.66
C GLN A 810 21.03 0.16 -11.66
N VAL A 811 21.50 0.96 -10.70
CA VAL A 811 22.91 1.15 -10.37
C VAL A 811 23.08 0.96 -8.87
N GLU A 812 23.83 -0.04 -8.45
CA GLU A 812 24.32 -0.18 -7.07
C GLU A 812 25.80 0.19 -6.97
N VAL A 813 26.17 0.87 -5.91
CA VAL A 813 27.56 1.23 -5.62
C VAL A 813 27.87 0.87 -4.18
N GLU A 814 28.94 0.10 -3.95
CA GLU A 814 29.45 -0.15 -2.61
C GLU A 814 30.96 0.08 -2.52
N GLY A 815 31.46 0.35 -1.30
CA GLY A 815 32.87 0.58 -1.03
C GLY A 815 33.12 0.76 0.48
N THR A 816 34.38 0.63 0.93
CA THR A 816 34.71 0.55 2.36
C THR A 816 35.62 1.69 2.82
N ASP A 817 35.27 2.40 3.90
CA ASP A 817 36.13 3.47 4.43
C ASP A 817 37.41 2.92 5.09
N THR A 818 38.39 3.80 5.27
CA THR A 818 39.65 3.50 6.00
C THR A 818 39.48 3.08 7.48
N ASN A 819 38.27 3.09 8.06
CA ASN A 819 37.96 2.45 9.36
C ASN A 819 37.37 1.03 9.23
N GLY A 820 36.97 0.60 8.04
CA GLY A 820 36.26 -0.65 7.79
C GLY A 820 34.74 -0.55 7.86
N ALA A 821 34.16 0.64 7.70
CA ALA A 821 32.72 0.82 7.50
C ALA A 821 32.36 0.59 6.02
N LEU A 822 31.32 -0.20 5.75
CA LEU A 822 30.72 -0.25 4.41
C LEU A 822 29.91 1.02 4.13
N HIS A 823 30.00 1.53 2.91
CA HIS A 823 29.17 2.59 2.34
C HIS A 823 28.42 2.01 1.13
N LYS A 824 27.16 2.43 0.95
CA LYS A 824 26.34 2.08 -0.21
C LYS A 824 25.64 3.31 -0.77
N ALA A 825 25.42 3.32 -2.08
CA ALA A 825 24.51 4.21 -2.77
C ALA A 825 23.79 3.41 -3.86
N SER A 826 22.56 3.81 -4.19
CA SER A 826 21.75 3.15 -5.22
C SER A 826 20.98 4.20 -6.01
N PHE A 827 20.80 3.94 -7.30
CA PHE A 827 20.00 4.74 -8.23
C PHE A 827 19.22 3.76 -9.11
N SER A 828 18.01 4.13 -9.51
CA SER A 828 17.21 3.35 -10.45
C SER A 828 16.35 4.28 -11.29
N ARG A 829 16.25 4.02 -12.59
CA ARG A 829 15.32 4.74 -13.47
C ARG A 829 14.94 3.87 -14.67
N GLN A 830 13.72 4.03 -15.17
CA GLN A 830 13.41 3.62 -16.54
C GLN A 830 14.28 4.35 -17.57
N VAL A 831 14.59 3.65 -18.65
CA VAL A 831 15.25 4.20 -19.83
C VAL A 831 14.53 3.65 -21.06
N ASP A 832 13.92 4.53 -21.86
CA ASP A 832 13.28 4.13 -23.11
C ASP A 832 14.29 3.57 -24.12
N VAL A 833 13.79 2.74 -25.03
CA VAL A 833 14.43 2.38 -26.29
C VAL A 833 14.01 3.39 -27.39
N ASP A 834 14.91 3.67 -28.33
CA ASP A 834 14.70 4.42 -29.57
C ASP A 834 14.64 3.38 -30.71
N ARG A 835 13.51 3.30 -31.43
CA ARG A 835 13.29 2.38 -32.57
C ARG A 835 12.99 3.20 -33.84
N GLU A 836 13.21 2.61 -35.01
CA GLU A 836 12.75 3.20 -36.27
C GLU A 836 11.23 2.98 -36.42
N THR A 837 10.51 3.95 -36.99
CA THR A 837 9.03 3.91 -37.06
C THR A 837 8.48 2.81 -37.99
N HIS A 838 9.30 2.29 -38.91
CA HIS A 838 8.94 1.30 -39.94
C HIS A 838 10.15 0.40 -40.26
N GLU A 839 10.18 -0.84 -39.80
CA GLU A 839 11.30 -1.76 -40.08
C GLU A 839 10.89 -3.24 -40.06
N LEU A 840 11.13 -3.95 -41.17
CA LEU A 840 10.78 -5.36 -41.40
C LEU A 840 12.02 -6.20 -41.72
N ILE A 841 12.25 -7.26 -40.95
CA ILE A 841 13.38 -8.19 -41.11
C ILE A 841 12.93 -9.62 -41.44
N ILE A 842 13.73 -10.39 -42.18
CA ILE A 842 13.49 -11.82 -42.43
C ILE A 842 14.02 -12.64 -41.24
N SER A 843 13.11 -13.12 -40.39
CA SER A 843 13.42 -13.82 -39.13
C SER A 843 13.65 -15.33 -39.26
N ASP A 844 12.99 -16.02 -40.20
CA ASP A 844 13.29 -17.43 -40.56
C ASP A 844 13.06 -17.72 -42.06
N THR A 845 13.88 -18.62 -42.60
CA THR A 845 13.69 -19.20 -43.95
C THR A 845 13.81 -20.73 -43.98
N THR A 846 12.90 -21.42 -43.30
CA THR A 846 12.88 -22.89 -43.27
C THR A 846 12.64 -23.52 -44.66
N PHE A 847 13.71 -24.11 -45.24
CA PHE A 847 13.65 -24.89 -46.49
C PHE A 847 14.66 -26.06 -46.57
N PRO A 848 14.34 -27.20 -47.22
CA PRO A 848 15.30 -28.30 -47.36
C PRO A 848 16.40 -28.01 -48.39
N SER A 849 17.64 -27.86 -47.90
CA SER A 849 18.84 -27.61 -48.71
C SER A 849 19.16 -28.70 -49.75
N THR A 850 18.55 -29.90 -49.65
CA THR A 850 18.62 -30.92 -50.70
C THR A 850 17.25 -31.49 -51.04
N LEU A 851 16.95 -31.59 -52.34
CA LEU A 851 15.65 -31.96 -52.88
C LEU A 851 15.79 -33.07 -53.93
N SER A 852 14.69 -33.74 -54.28
CA SER A 852 14.66 -34.79 -55.32
C SER A 852 13.54 -34.50 -56.33
N CYS A 853 13.80 -34.71 -57.62
CA CYS A 853 12.84 -34.41 -58.70
C CYS A 853 11.61 -35.35 -58.73
N ASN A 854 10.66 -35.12 -57.82
CA ASN A 854 9.21 -35.38 -57.91
C ASN A 854 8.48 -34.86 -56.65
N LEU A 855 9.02 -33.84 -55.98
CA LEU A 855 8.45 -33.21 -54.79
C LEU A 855 7.88 -31.83 -55.11
N GLN A 856 6.87 -31.43 -54.34
CA GLN A 856 6.39 -30.06 -54.22
C GLN A 856 6.71 -29.58 -52.80
N PRO A 857 7.97 -29.23 -52.49
CA PRO A 857 8.35 -28.72 -51.18
C PRO A 857 7.81 -27.30 -50.99
N THR A 858 7.56 -26.92 -49.74
CA THR A 858 7.21 -25.57 -49.34
C THR A 858 8.44 -24.92 -48.71
N LEU A 859 8.86 -23.76 -49.23
CA LEU A 859 9.69 -22.80 -48.51
C LEU A 859 8.77 -22.02 -47.58
N TYR A 860 9.12 -21.95 -46.31
CA TYR A 860 8.52 -21.00 -45.37
C TYR A 860 9.44 -19.81 -45.24
N VAL A 861 8.87 -18.61 -45.30
CA VAL A 861 9.55 -17.35 -44.98
C VAL A 861 8.77 -16.72 -43.85
N GLU A 862 9.45 -16.42 -42.75
CA GLU A 862 8.96 -15.61 -41.64
C GLU A 862 9.56 -14.22 -41.81
N ALA A 863 8.77 -13.18 -41.58
CA ALA A 863 9.29 -11.83 -41.39
C ALA A 863 8.60 -11.22 -40.17
N THR A 864 9.36 -10.43 -39.43
CA THR A 864 8.98 -9.80 -38.17
C THR A 864 9.11 -8.29 -38.33
N ASN A 865 8.13 -7.56 -37.80
CA ASN A 865 8.15 -6.12 -37.66
C ASN A 865 8.84 -5.77 -36.34
N ILE A 866 9.86 -4.93 -36.43
CA ILE A 866 10.65 -4.45 -35.29
C ILE A 866 10.52 -2.93 -35.11
N GLY A 867 9.69 -2.28 -35.96
CA GLY A 867 9.40 -0.86 -35.92
C GLY A 867 8.03 -0.50 -35.33
N GLU A 868 7.87 0.78 -34.96
CA GLU A 868 6.76 1.29 -34.12
C GLU A 868 5.36 1.24 -34.75
N SER A 869 5.26 1.08 -36.08
CA SER A 869 3.99 1.14 -36.81
C SER A 869 3.57 -0.20 -37.39
N ASP A 870 2.26 -0.42 -37.47
CA ASP A 870 1.67 -1.53 -38.23
C ASP A 870 2.00 -1.38 -39.72
N GLU A 871 2.41 -2.49 -40.36
CA GLU A 871 2.80 -2.52 -41.76
C GLU A 871 1.70 -3.19 -42.60
N ASP A 872 0.86 -2.35 -43.20
CA ASP A 872 -0.13 -2.72 -44.23
C ASP A 872 0.56 -3.20 -45.53
N ASP A 873 -0.13 -4.06 -46.29
CA ASP A 873 0.19 -4.41 -47.69
C ASP A 873 1.59 -5.05 -47.94
N VAL A 874 2.23 -5.60 -46.90
CA VAL A 874 3.53 -6.28 -46.97
C VAL A 874 3.52 -7.40 -48.01
N THR A 875 4.64 -7.49 -48.74
CA THR A 875 4.79 -8.28 -49.95
C THR A 875 6.01 -9.19 -49.86
N TYR A 876 5.75 -10.49 -49.74
CA TYR A 876 6.77 -11.54 -49.71
C TYR A 876 7.01 -12.06 -51.12
N LYS A 877 8.27 -12.11 -51.56
CA LYS A 877 8.63 -12.52 -52.91
C LYS A 877 9.75 -13.55 -52.91
N VAL A 878 9.54 -14.62 -53.68
CA VAL A 878 10.47 -15.74 -53.82
C VAL A 878 10.77 -15.95 -55.30
N SER A 879 12.05 -15.80 -55.69
CA SER A 879 12.46 -15.91 -57.09
C SER A 879 13.67 -16.85 -57.28
N SER A 880 13.64 -17.61 -58.38
CA SER A 880 14.80 -18.34 -58.89
C SER A 880 14.64 -18.60 -60.39
N ALA A 881 15.32 -17.78 -61.19
CA ALA A 881 15.40 -17.95 -62.65
C ALA A 881 15.96 -19.31 -63.09
N SER A 882 16.64 -20.03 -62.19
CA SER A 882 17.24 -21.35 -62.44
C SER A 882 16.29 -22.53 -62.16
N LEU A 883 15.27 -22.33 -61.33
CA LEU A 883 14.21 -23.30 -61.03
C LEU A 883 12.90 -22.96 -61.75
N GLY A 884 12.80 -21.79 -62.40
CA GLY A 884 11.56 -21.28 -62.99
C GLY A 884 10.56 -20.79 -61.93
N VAL A 885 11.07 -20.37 -60.78
CA VAL A 885 10.28 -19.85 -59.66
C VAL A 885 10.23 -18.34 -59.76
N ASP A 886 9.02 -17.80 -59.71
CA ASP A 886 8.70 -16.38 -59.61
C ASP A 886 7.33 -16.36 -58.91
N GLN A 887 7.31 -16.09 -57.61
CA GLN A 887 6.10 -16.09 -56.78
C GLN A 887 6.11 -14.92 -55.80
N GLU A 888 4.97 -14.26 -55.69
CA GLU A 888 4.69 -13.21 -54.71
C GLU A 888 3.50 -13.61 -53.82
N ARG A 889 3.44 -13.05 -52.62
CA ARG A 889 2.23 -12.82 -51.82
C ARG A 889 2.23 -11.34 -51.47
N VAL A 890 1.06 -10.74 -51.50
CA VAL A 890 0.78 -9.31 -51.34
C VAL A 890 -0.44 -9.17 -50.43
N ASN A 891 -0.69 -7.98 -49.87
CA ASN A 891 -1.77 -7.78 -48.90
C ASN A 891 -1.59 -8.74 -47.70
N ILE A 892 -0.39 -8.72 -47.11
CA ILE A 892 -0.07 -9.35 -45.82
C ILE A 892 0.09 -8.20 -44.83
N ASP A 893 -0.68 -8.23 -43.76
CA ASP A 893 -0.68 -7.17 -42.75
C ASP A 893 0.13 -7.69 -41.54
N ILE A 894 1.12 -6.91 -41.09
CA ILE A 894 2.03 -7.28 -39.99
C ILE A 894 1.98 -6.18 -38.94
N ASP A 895 1.53 -6.52 -37.73
CA ASP A 895 1.29 -5.54 -36.67
C ASP A 895 2.64 -5.02 -36.11
N LYS A 896 2.65 -3.88 -35.41
CA LYS A 896 3.84 -3.27 -34.78
C LYS A 896 4.55 -4.21 -33.79
N TYR A 897 5.85 -3.97 -33.50
CA TYR A 897 6.66 -4.90 -32.67
C TYR A 897 6.02 -5.24 -31.31
N SER A 898 5.26 -4.31 -30.69
CA SER A 898 4.65 -4.49 -29.36
C SER A 898 3.46 -5.45 -29.35
N ASP A 899 2.98 -5.88 -30.51
CA ASP A 899 1.80 -6.72 -30.63
C ASP A 899 2.21 -8.18 -30.85
N SER A 900 1.59 -9.12 -30.15
CA SER A 900 1.97 -10.56 -30.20
C SER A 900 1.84 -11.24 -31.57
N ASP A 901 1.27 -10.53 -32.55
CA ASP A 901 1.11 -10.93 -33.94
C ASP A 901 2.07 -10.16 -34.90
N ASN A 902 3.13 -9.51 -34.37
CA ASN A 902 4.20 -8.75 -35.09
C ASN A 902 4.99 -9.52 -36.17
N TYR A 903 4.65 -10.78 -36.45
CA TYR A 903 5.32 -11.62 -37.44
C TYR A 903 4.31 -12.38 -38.30
N ARG A 904 4.71 -12.68 -39.55
CA ARG A 904 3.91 -13.50 -40.46
C ARG A 904 4.77 -14.55 -41.16
N ARG A 905 4.29 -15.81 -41.16
CA ARG A 905 4.95 -16.93 -41.84
C ARG A 905 4.23 -17.37 -43.11
N ILE A 906 4.89 -17.21 -44.24
CA ILE A 906 4.31 -17.36 -45.58
C ILE A 906 4.87 -18.59 -46.31
N GLY A 907 3.95 -19.42 -46.84
CA GLY A 907 4.27 -20.67 -47.54
C GLY A 907 4.36 -20.56 -49.07
N PHE A 908 5.54 -20.88 -49.61
CA PHE A 908 5.84 -20.92 -51.05
C PHE A 908 6.08 -22.35 -51.54
N THR A 909 5.02 -23.00 -52.01
CA THR A 909 5.11 -24.34 -52.63
C THR A 909 5.79 -24.25 -54.00
N LEU A 910 6.96 -24.88 -54.15
CA LEU A 910 7.76 -24.83 -55.38
C LEU A 910 7.50 -26.06 -56.25
N ASN A 911 7.18 -25.85 -57.53
CA ASN A 911 6.94 -26.95 -58.48
C ASN A 911 8.23 -27.38 -59.19
N LEU A 912 8.92 -28.39 -58.65
CA LEU A 912 10.25 -28.81 -59.11
C LEU A 912 10.23 -29.98 -60.11
N ALA A 913 9.09 -30.22 -60.78
CA ALA A 913 8.92 -31.35 -61.70
C ALA A 913 9.86 -31.34 -62.92
N ASP A 914 10.15 -30.14 -63.46
CA ASP A 914 11.04 -29.92 -64.60
C ASP A 914 12.39 -29.27 -64.18
N ALA A 915 12.69 -29.23 -62.88
CA ALA A 915 13.92 -28.62 -62.36
C ALA A 915 15.18 -29.36 -62.85
N ALA A 916 16.23 -28.59 -63.17
CA ALA A 916 17.52 -29.17 -63.50
C ALA A 916 18.16 -29.86 -62.29
N VAL A 917 19.11 -30.76 -62.55
CA VAL A 917 19.93 -31.39 -61.49
C VAL A 917 21.18 -30.54 -61.28
N GLY A 918 21.35 -29.99 -60.09
CA GLY A 918 22.43 -29.07 -59.76
C GLY A 918 22.15 -28.25 -58.51
N THR A 919 22.98 -27.22 -58.30
CA THR A 919 22.83 -26.20 -57.26
C THR A 919 22.10 -25.00 -57.82
N HIS A 920 21.17 -24.44 -57.04
CA HIS A 920 20.25 -23.38 -57.42
C HIS A 920 20.14 -22.36 -56.29
N ASN A 921 20.29 -21.07 -56.60
CA ASN A 921 20.04 -20.00 -55.65
C ASN A 921 18.55 -19.65 -55.67
N VAL A 922 17.94 -19.49 -54.51
CA VAL A 922 16.60 -18.91 -54.32
C VAL A 922 16.81 -17.58 -53.59
N LEU A 923 16.28 -16.50 -54.16
CA LEU A 923 16.25 -15.20 -53.51
C LEU A 923 14.89 -15.03 -52.83
N VAL A 924 14.92 -14.61 -51.58
CA VAL A 924 13.78 -14.18 -50.77
C VAL A 924 13.90 -12.67 -50.62
N GLU A 925 12.79 -11.94 -50.77
CA GLU A 925 12.72 -10.48 -50.65
C GLU A 925 11.41 -10.14 -49.91
N VAL A 926 11.47 -9.23 -48.94
CA VAL A 926 10.31 -8.67 -48.23
C VAL A 926 10.21 -7.19 -48.58
N PHE A 927 9.02 -6.77 -49.00
CA PHE A 927 8.72 -5.41 -49.42
C PHE A 927 7.53 -4.85 -48.65
N ARG A 928 7.51 -3.54 -48.49
CA ARG A 928 6.39 -2.75 -47.99
C ARG A 928 6.23 -1.54 -48.92
N ASP A 929 5.02 -1.23 -49.36
CA ASP A 929 4.76 -0.06 -50.23
C ASP A 929 5.66 0.01 -51.52
N ASP A 930 5.97 -1.15 -52.13
CA ASP A 930 6.98 -1.35 -53.21
C ASP A 930 8.45 -1.03 -52.82
N GLN A 931 8.74 -0.57 -51.60
CA GLN A 931 10.09 -0.47 -51.02
C GLN A 931 10.58 -1.86 -50.58
N LEU A 932 11.86 -2.19 -50.86
CA LEU A 932 12.50 -3.39 -50.31
C LEU A 932 13.03 -3.05 -48.92
N GLU A 933 12.61 -3.81 -47.90
CA GLU A 933 13.15 -3.69 -46.55
C GLU A 933 14.30 -4.69 -46.35
N ASP A 934 14.06 -6.00 -46.54
CA ASP A 934 15.09 -7.04 -46.39
C ASP A 934 15.09 -8.11 -47.51
N SER A 935 16.23 -8.80 -47.71
CA SER A 935 16.38 -9.88 -48.69
C SER A 935 17.46 -10.91 -48.33
N GLU A 936 17.12 -12.20 -48.42
CA GLU A 936 17.99 -13.32 -48.08
C GLU A 936 18.23 -14.27 -49.28
N GLN A 937 19.34 -15.01 -49.31
CA GLN A 937 19.70 -15.88 -50.43
C GLN A 937 20.10 -17.30 -50.03
N LEU A 938 19.21 -18.24 -50.35
CA LEU A 938 19.31 -19.66 -50.02
C LEU A 938 19.98 -20.47 -51.14
N GLU A 939 20.89 -21.39 -50.78
CA GLU A 939 21.46 -22.38 -51.70
C GLU A 939 20.73 -23.73 -51.61
N VAL A 940 20.22 -24.21 -52.74
CA VAL A 940 19.36 -25.39 -52.84
C VAL A 940 19.90 -26.39 -53.86
N THR A 941 20.13 -27.65 -53.46
CA THR A 941 20.65 -28.70 -54.37
C THR A 941 19.57 -29.69 -54.80
N VAL A 942 19.27 -29.75 -56.10
CA VAL A 942 18.31 -30.69 -56.70
C VAL A 942 19.02 -31.96 -57.18
N ASN A 943 18.70 -33.10 -56.56
CA ASN A 943 19.27 -34.42 -56.85
C ASN A 943 18.53 -35.19 -57.97
N PRO A 944 19.24 -36.05 -58.73
CA PRO A 944 18.64 -36.86 -59.79
C PRO A 944 17.71 -37.95 -59.24
N CYS A 945 16.50 -38.00 -59.78
CA CYS A 945 15.42 -38.86 -59.31
C CYS A 945 15.60 -40.34 -59.70
N LEU A 946 15.36 -41.25 -58.74
CA LEU A 946 15.51 -42.70 -58.92
C LEU A 946 14.34 -43.29 -59.72
N THR A 947 14.64 -43.91 -60.86
CA THR A 947 13.64 -44.61 -61.68
C THR A 947 13.44 -46.05 -61.21
N ALA A 948 12.22 -46.38 -60.77
CA ALA A 948 11.88 -47.70 -60.26
C ALA A 948 11.76 -48.76 -61.37
N SER A 949 12.52 -49.85 -61.26
CA SER A 949 12.45 -51.00 -62.17
C SER A 949 11.26 -51.92 -61.85
N THR A 950 10.57 -52.42 -62.86
CA THR A 950 9.41 -53.32 -62.70
C THR A 950 9.81 -54.78 -62.49
N GLY A 951 9.09 -55.50 -61.61
CA GLY A 951 9.30 -56.93 -61.38
C GLY A 951 8.27 -57.59 -60.45
N SER A 952 7.26 -58.26 -61.02
CA SER A 952 6.42 -59.27 -60.33
C SER A 952 7.00 -60.67 -60.60
N THR A 953 6.75 -61.76 -59.86
CA THR A 953 5.64 -62.17 -58.96
C THR A 953 6.22 -63.16 -57.90
N THR A 954 5.61 -63.59 -56.78
CA THR A 954 4.43 -64.48 -56.64
C THR A 954 4.05 -64.70 -55.14
N THR A 955 2.76 -64.97 -54.88
CA THR A 955 2.07 -65.71 -53.77
C THR A 955 2.89 -66.36 -52.62
N SER A 956 2.38 -66.54 -51.38
CA SER A 956 1.00 -66.55 -50.78
C SER A 956 1.14 -66.47 -49.23
N VAL A 957 0.16 -66.57 -48.30
CA VAL A 957 -1.19 -67.18 -48.18
C VAL A 957 -2.04 -66.38 -47.15
N SER A 958 -3.38 -66.52 -47.11
CA SER A 958 -4.27 -65.90 -46.09
C SER A 958 -5.12 -66.91 -45.28
N ALA A 959 -5.35 -66.54 -44.02
CA ALA A 959 -6.49 -66.86 -43.13
C ALA A 959 -6.83 -68.31 -42.73
N SER A 960 -6.77 -68.58 -41.42
CA SER A 960 -7.84 -69.27 -40.67
C SER A 960 -7.82 -68.87 -39.18
N ASP A 961 -8.92 -69.15 -38.48
CA ASP A 961 -9.01 -69.38 -37.02
C ASP A 961 -8.82 -68.19 -36.06
N THR A 962 -9.65 -67.16 -36.23
CA THR A 962 -10.30 -66.57 -35.05
C THR A 962 -11.23 -67.60 -34.39
N ILE A 963 -11.04 -67.90 -33.09
CA ILE A 963 -12.07 -68.07 -32.05
C ILE A 963 -11.37 -68.40 -30.71
N ALA A 964 -11.16 -67.38 -29.89
CA ALA A 964 -10.87 -67.47 -28.46
C ALA A 964 -11.05 -66.08 -27.82
N GLN A 965 -12.29 -65.71 -27.51
CA GLN A 965 -12.54 -64.59 -26.59
C GLN A 965 -12.15 -64.98 -25.16
N LEU A 966 -12.15 -63.98 -24.27
CA LEU A 966 -12.60 -64.09 -22.88
C LEU A 966 -11.53 -64.41 -21.81
N ASP A 967 -10.61 -63.47 -21.60
CA ASP A 967 -10.70 -62.56 -20.44
C ASP A 967 -10.20 -61.17 -20.92
N ARG A 968 -10.96 -60.07 -20.90
CA ARG A 968 -11.64 -59.37 -19.78
C ARG A 968 -10.65 -58.90 -18.72
N LEU A 969 -10.23 -57.63 -18.80
CA LEU A 969 -10.91 -56.50 -18.14
C LEU A 969 -10.88 -56.56 -16.60
N THR A 970 -9.67 -56.50 -16.03
CA THR A 970 -9.39 -55.85 -14.74
C THR A 970 -8.00 -55.22 -14.78
N GLY A 971 -7.78 -54.10 -14.07
CA GLY A 971 -6.46 -53.49 -13.86
C GLY A 971 -6.13 -52.25 -14.71
N SER A 972 -6.51 -51.09 -14.18
CA SER A 972 -5.96 -49.72 -14.38
C SER A 972 -5.40 -49.25 -15.72
N ALA A 973 -5.88 -48.08 -16.17
CA ALA A 973 -5.12 -47.22 -17.07
C ALA A 973 -3.92 -46.58 -16.34
N VAL A 974 -2.87 -46.28 -17.10
CA VAL A 974 -1.79 -45.35 -16.74
C VAL A 974 -1.62 -44.41 -17.94
N ALA A 975 -1.33 -43.14 -17.69
CA ALA A 975 -1.24 -42.10 -18.72
C ALA A 975 -0.11 -42.36 -19.74
N PRO A 976 -0.19 -41.80 -20.97
CA PRO A 976 0.99 -41.69 -21.82
C PRO A 976 2.04 -40.83 -21.13
N THR A 977 3.27 -41.33 -21.04
CA THR A 977 4.39 -40.58 -20.48
C THR A 977 4.79 -39.47 -21.46
N THR A 978 4.84 -38.22 -20.97
CA THR A 978 5.52 -37.14 -21.67
C THR A 978 7.01 -37.46 -21.81
N VAL A 979 7.59 -37.17 -22.97
CA VAL A 979 9.04 -37.10 -23.13
C VAL A 979 9.44 -35.68 -22.77
N ILE A 980 9.89 -35.49 -21.54
CA ILE A 980 10.57 -34.26 -21.13
C ILE A 980 12.00 -34.39 -21.64
N GLU A 981 12.47 -33.43 -22.43
CA GLU A 981 13.91 -33.32 -22.70
C GLU A 981 14.59 -32.81 -21.44
N SER A 982 15.47 -33.61 -20.84
CA SER A 982 16.15 -33.23 -19.61
C SER A 982 17.13 -32.10 -19.87
N SER A 983 17.00 -31.01 -19.09
CA SER A 983 17.90 -29.86 -19.16
C SER A 983 19.37 -30.30 -19.13
N PHE A 984 20.22 -29.60 -19.87
CA PHE A 984 21.67 -29.84 -19.90
C PHE A 984 22.29 -29.95 -18.49
N ARG A 985 21.74 -29.19 -17.52
CA ARG A 985 22.13 -29.17 -16.11
C ARG A 985 21.94 -30.53 -15.38
N GLU A 986 21.09 -31.43 -15.86
CA GLU A 986 20.91 -32.78 -15.32
C GLU A 986 21.88 -33.83 -15.90
N THR A 987 22.69 -33.48 -16.91
CA THR A 987 23.56 -34.45 -17.57
C THR A 987 24.84 -34.77 -16.78
N ASP A 988 25.33 -36.02 -16.89
CA ASP A 988 26.68 -36.40 -16.40
C ASP A 988 27.78 -35.46 -16.93
N GLY A 989 27.57 -34.86 -18.12
CA GLY A 989 28.47 -33.89 -18.73
C GLY A 989 28.58 -32.59 -17.94
N TYR A 990 27.45 -32.02 -17.52
CA TYR A 990 27.43 -30.80 -16.69
C TYR A 990 28.13 -31.02 -15.34
N MET A 991 27.88 -32.15 -14.68
CA MET A 991 28.55 -32.49 -13.41
C MET A 991 30.07 -32.68 -13.57
N ILE A 992 30.54 -33.15 -14.73
CA ILE A 992 31.99 -33.20 -15.05
C ILE A 992 32.54 -31.79 -15.29
N LEU A 993 31.80 -30.92 -15.99
CA LEU A 993 32.19 -29.53 -16.28
C LEU A 993 32.31 -28.70 -14.99
N LEU A 994 31.29 -28.76 -14.14
CA LEU A 994 31.28 -28.14 -12.79
C LEU A 994 32.44 -28.67 -11.94
N GLY A 995 32.73 -29.97 -12.01
CA GLY A 995 33.89 -30.59 -11.36
C GLY A 995 35.24 -30.08 -11.86
N MET A 996 35.36 -29.72 -13.15
CA MET A 996 36.57 -29.05 -13.67
C MET A 996 36.65 -27.59 -13.21
N LEU A 997 35.54 -26.86 -13.19
CA LEU A 997 35.49 -25.47 -12.73
C LEU A 997 35.95 -25.36 -11.27
N VAL A 998 35.38 -26.19 -10.37
CA VAL A 998 35.75 -26.25 -8.95
C VAL A 998 37.22 -26.68 -8.75
N PHE A 999 37.75 -27.54 -9.62
CA PHE A 999 39.18 -27.89 -9.59
C PHE A 999 40.08 -26.72 -10.02
N LEU A 1000 39.66 -25.95 -11.04
CA LEU A 1000 40.39 -24.78 -11.52
C LEU A 1000 40.40 -23.63 -10.51
N THR A 1001 39.27 -23.33 -9.86
CA THR A 1001 39.20 -22.31 -8.80
C THR A 1001 40.03 -22.71 -7.58
N LEU A 1002 39.95 -23.97 -7.13
CA LEU A 1002 40.84 -24.49 -6.07
C LEU A 1002 42.33 -24.41 -6.46
N PHE A 1003 42.67 -24.65 -7.73
CA PHE A 1003 44.05 -24.51 -8.21
C PHE A 1003 44.50 -23.05 -8.27
N ALA A 1004 43.62 -22.12 -8.68
CA ALA A 1004 43.88 -20.68 -8.69
C ALA A 1004 44.10 -20.13 -7.26
N VAL A 1005 43.21 -20.48 -6.31
CA VAL A 1005 43.38 -20.12 -4.88
C VAL A 1005 44.68 -20.69 -4.31
N LEU A 1006 45.03 -21.94 -4.64
CA LEU A 1006 46.27 -22.55 -4.17
C LEU A 1006 47.53 -21.90 -4.79
N MET A 1007 47.45 -21.43 -6.04
CA MET A 1007 48.47 -20.55 -6.64
C MET A 1007 48.55 -19.19 -5.94
N GLY A 1008 47.41 -18.54 -5.65
CA GLY A 1008 47.35 -17.27 -4.92
C GLY A 1008 47.99 -17.35 -3.53
N VAL A 1009 47.69 -18.41 -2.77
CA VAL A 1009 48.32 -18.68 -1.47
C VAL A 1009 49.84 -18.91 -1.62
N VAL A 1010 50.29 -19.61 -2.66
CA VAL A 1010 51.73 -19.77 -2.95
C VAL A 1010 52.39 -18.44 -3.31
N VAL A 1011 51.73 -17.57 -4.09
CA VAL A 1011 52.22 -16.22 -4.42
C VAL A 1011 52.29 -15.34 -3.16
N MET A 1012 51.28 -15.36 -2.29
CA MET A 1012 51.34 -14.69 -0.98
C MET A 1012 52.51 -15.19 -0.13
N MET A 1013 52.74 -16.51 -0.07
CA MET A 1013 53.88 -17.08 0.68
C MET A 1013 55.25 -16.73 0.07
N ILE A 1014 55.31 -16.39 -1.23
CA ILE A 1014 56.53 -15.92 -1.90
C ILE A 1014 56.74 -14.42 -1.70
N LYS A 1015 55.68 -13.58 -1.71
CA LYS A 1015 55.76 -12.13 -1.40
C LYS A 1015 56.17 -11.84 0.06
N ARG A 1016 56.06 -12.80 0.98
CA ARG A 1016 56.29 -12.62 2.43
C ARG A 1016 57.72 -12.97 2.89
N LYS A 1017 58.76 -12.68 2.07
CA LYS A 1017 60.14 -13.12 2.30
C LYS A 1017 61.24 -12.16 1.86
#